data_AF-A0AAE1U6P6-F1
#
_entry.id   AF-A0AAE1U6P6-F1
#
_cell.length_a   1.000
_cell.length_b   1.000
_cell.length_c   1.000
_cell.angle_alpha   90.00
_cell.angle_beta   90.00
_cell.angle_gamma   90.00
#
_symmetry.space_group_name_H-M   'P 1'
#
loop_
_entity.id
_entity.type
_entity.pdbx_description
1 polymer ?
#
loop_
_entity_poly.entity_id
_entity_poly.type
_entity_poly.pdbx_seq_one_letter_code
_entity_poly.pdbx_strand_id
1 'polypeptide(L)'
;MNNSSKDIGDGGIVPPSPLLSLFDRIKECQPEVIQKVFAVKGDITMEGLGLSDEDESRLSAEVNIVFHAAATINFQEPLRVAVNMNMLGTKRAISLAHKMINLQSFVHVSTAYSNCHLPEVYEELYPAPIDPGRLIQLTEWLDDRVLEDLTPRLVAPRPNTYTYTKALAEHLLVNDAAKLPISIVRPSIVCGSWREPLPGWVDNLFAFTGLLVGMGKGVLRSLYIKNGLTVDFIPVDFPVNLMIVTAWNTAAGRYRPGPVPIFCSSTGAQKPLTSDDLALHLQKSVRAFPFSTPIWYPDGSTKSNKFMHQLHVYLVNIIPAHIADTIMWMLRKKPIAVRLCNKMVKAVNALEYFMLRDWVFHNTQTQCLWDTLSPVDKDLYHFDVDALDWDEYIETYQKGCKKYIMKEKIEDVDSARRNMQKMHFLHRIVQLIMMYGVWCLLSCETATTCYSVFLTGASKLLSISPMLAVAEEVGGVEVMDVLDDAGAAEVLEELPIRIDMDRFLVRNVTKDTTTVKRKKSLDDDVDVDVAEDTETTQRSQKISKKNNLLDDDDENEPQTGRTETLCQTFSEILTTDLVWKKVIKSNLDLSHTVLFSKGIADTVMELLEEEVVYFTGDLAKIQVFGRWHNIPRKQATYGDPGLTYKYSGKETPGRAWPPVVKAVRDLVNRVTGYHYNFVLINRYKDGQDKMGEHKDDERELHPDTPIASLSLGQTRDFYFRHQDARPPKKLNIDKVQMPLHHGTLLLMNSPTNRYWYHALPPRASAKGVRVNLTFRKVVPAAASSSSSSSNNKQ
;
A
#
# COMPACT_ATOMS: atom_id res chain seq x y z
N MET A 1 -16.02 -46.55 38.26
CA MET A 1 -17.16 -45.84 38.84
C MET A 1 -16.64 -44.55 39.48
N ASN A 2 -17.43 -43.47 39.41
CA ASN A 2 -17.48 -42.26 40.27
C ASN A 2 -16.14 -41.74 40.86
N ASN A 3 -15.63 -40.60 40.36
CA ASN A 3 -15.99 -39.22 40.74
C ASN A 3 -15.49 -38.77 42.13
N SER A 4 -14.56 -37.81 42.15
CA SER A 4 -14.90 -36.43 42.55
C SER A 4 -13.77 -35.43 42.27
N SER A 5 -14.11 -34.40 41.50
CA SER A 5 -13.45 -33.12 41.27
C SER A 5 -12.72 -32.47 42.47
N LYS A 6 -11.65 -31.73 42.16
CA LYS A 6 -11.29 -30.46 42.84
C LYS A 6 -10.74 -29.46 41.83
N ASP A 7 -11.12 -28.21 42.00
CA ASP A 7 -10.90 -27.13 41.04
C ASP A 7 -9.45 -26.62 41.03
N ILE A 8 -8.99 -26.19 39.85
CA ILE A 8 -7.85 -25.28 39.69
C ILE A 8 -8.41 -24.03 38.98
N GLY A 9 -8.11 -22.86 39.53
CA GLY A 9 -8.85 -21.62 39.23
C GLY A 9 -8.65 -21.04 37.83
N ASP A 10 -9.58 -20.16 37.46
CA ASP A 10 -9.66 -19.44 36.19
C ASP A 10 -8.45 -18.52 35.96
N GLY A 11 -7.41 -19.07 35.33
CA GLY A 11 -6.24 -18.35 34.86
C GLY A 11 -6.57 -17.55 33.60
N GLY A 12 -7.23 -16.39 33.79
CA GLY A 12 -7.87 -15.59 32.74
C GLY A 12 -7.05 -15.46 31.45
N ILE A 13 -7.54 -16.10 30.39
CA ILE A 13 -6.89 -16.13 29.06
C ILE A 13 -6.92 -14.72 28.46
N VAL A 14 -5.75 -14.07 28.43
CA VAL A 14 -5.56 -12.85 27.65
C VAL A 14 -5.79 -13.19 26.18
N PRO A 15 -6.74 -12.55 25.47
CA PRO A 15 -7.01 -12.90 24.08
C PRO A 15 -5.79 -12.59 23.21
N PRO A 16 -5.30 -13.55 22.39
CA PRO A 16 -4.08 -13.38 21.61
C PRO A 16 -4.24 -12.24 20.60
N SER A 17 -3.18 -11.44 20.45
CA SER A 17 -3.23 -10.23 19.61
C SER A 17 -3.43 -10.59 18.12
N PRO A 18 -4.20 -9.81 17.34
CA PRO A 18 -4.69 -10.22 16.02
C PRO A 18 -3.67 -10.10 14.87
N LEU A 19 -2.38 -10.33 15.15
CA LEU A 19 -1.25 -10.19 14.22
C LEU A 19 -0.34 -11.44 14.22
N LEU A 20 -0.46 -12.24 13.14
CA LEU A 20 0.52 -13.23 12.64
C LEU A 20 0.72 -14.52 13.46
N SER A 21 -0.29 -15.38 13.47
CA SER A 21 -0.24 -16.77 13.98
C SER A 21 0.52 -17.78 13.11
N LEU A 22 1.43 -17.30 12.25
CA LEU A 22 2.20 -18.16 11.33
C LEU A 22 3.37 -18.82 12.06
N PHE A 23 4.16 -18.01 12.75
CA PHE A 23 5.38 -18.43 13.44
C PHE A 23 5.12 -18.90 14.87
N ASP A 24 3.89 -18.85 15.37
CA ASP A 24 3.56 -19.21 16.75
C ASP A 24 3.88 -20.68 17.04
N ARG A 25 3.64 -21.60 16.10
CA ARG A 25 4.11 -23.01 16.18
C ARG A 25 5.63 -23.11 16.42
N ILE A 26 6.42 -22.23 15.81
CA ILE A 26 7.88 -22.23 15.98
C ILE A 26 8.27 -21.58 17.32
N LYS A 27 7.60 -20.50 17.73
CA LYS A 27 7.80 -19.89 19.07
C LYS A 27 7.49 -20.87 20.21
N GLU A 28 6.48 -21.71 20.03
CA GLU A 28 6.01 -22.68 21.04
C GLU A 28 6.85 -23.97 21.02
N CYS A 29 7.14 -24.54 19.85
CA CYS A 29 7.83 -25.83 19.75
C CYS A 29 9.36 -25.74 19.67
N GLN A 30 9.93 -24.64 19.16
CA GLN A 30 11.37 -24.47 18.88
C GLN A 30 11.82 -22.99 19.04
N PRO A 31 11.64 -22.36 20.22
CA PRO A 31 11.98 -20.96 20.44
C PRO A 31 13.45 -20.63 20.16
N GLU A 32 14.36 -21.59 20.31
CA GLU A 32 15.79 -21.45 20.00
C GLU A 32 16.08 -21.25 18.51
N VAL A 33 15.20 -21.68 17.60
CA VAL A 33 15.36 -21.43 16.15
C VAL A 33 15.24 -19.94 15.84
N ILE A 34 14.51 -19.17 16.65
CA ILE A 34 14.38 -17.71 16.48
C ILE A 34 15.73 -17.00 16.69
N GLN A 35 16.64 -17.57 17.50
CA GLN A 35 17.98 -17.02 17.72
C GLN A 35 18.87 -17.09 16.47
N LYS A 36 18.47 -17.85 15.44
CA LYS A 36 19.13 -17.91 14.13
C LYS A 36 18.65 -16.81 13.17
N VAL A 37 17.61 -16.06 13.53
CA VAL A 37 16.99 -15.04 12.66
C VAL A 37 17.60 -13.67 12.95
N PHE A 38 18.48 -13.23 12.05
CA PHE A 38 19.05 -11.88 12.09
C PHE A 38 18.30 -10.95 11.13
N ALA A 39 17.69 -9.89 11.67
CA ALA A 39 17.00 -8.88 10.88
C ALA A 39 17.99 -7.79 10.42
N VAL A 40 18.37 -7.84 9.14
CA VAL A 40 19.15 -6.79 8.46
C VAL A 40 18.20 -5.74 7.89
N LYS A 41 18.61 -4.45 7.92
CA LYS A 41 17.83 -3.35 7.33
C LYS A 41 18.34 -3.02 5.93
N GLY A 42 17.44 -2.92 4.96
CA GLY A 42 17.75 -2.43 3.62
C GLY A 42 16.50 -2.06 2.81
N ASP A 43 16.72 -1.39 1.68
CA ASP A 43 15.74 -1.08 0.64
C ASP A 43 16.36 -1.36 -0.75
N ILE A 44 15.77 -2.31 -1.46
CA ILE A 44 16.21 -2.75 -2.79
C ILE A 44 16.17 -1.64 -3.87
N THR A 45 15.42 -0.57 -3.64
CA THR A 45 15.34 0.60 -4.52
C THR A 45 16.49 1.59 -4.36
N MET A 46 17.29 1.44 -3.30
CA MET A 46 18.47 2.27 -2.99
C MET A 46 19.77 1.59 -3.41
N GLU A 47 20.80 2.38 -3.73
CA GLU A 47 22.16 1.87 -3.91
C GLU A 47 22.70 1.21 -2.63
N GLY A 48 23.59 0.23 -2.80
CA GLY A 48 24.03 -0.63 -1.69
C GLY A 48 22.91 -1.45 -1.05
N LEU A 49 21.75 -1.58 -1.71
CA LEU A 49 20.50 -2.10 -1.13
C LEU A 49 20.06 -1.37 0.15
N GLY A 50 20.51 -0.13 0.37
CA GLY A 50 20.23 0.62 1.60
C GLY A 50 20.78 -0.01 2.89
N LEU A 51 21.77 -0.91 2.79
CA LEU A 51 22.48 -1.53 3.92
C LEU A 51 23.38 -0.49 4.64
N SER A 52 23.81 -0.81 5.86
CA SER A 52 24.96 -0.13 6.48
C SER A 52 26.27 -0.80 6.05
N ASP A 53 27.41 -0.11 6.23
CA ASP A 53 28.73 -0.68 5.90
C ASP A 53 29.04 -1.93 6.74
N GLU A 54 28.54 -2.01 7.99
CA GLU A 54 28.69 -3.20 8.83
C GLU A 54 27.82 -4.37 8.33
N ASP A 55 26.55 -4.13 7.99
CA ASP A 55 25.66 -5.17 7.46
C ASP A 55 26.11 -5.65 6.06
N GLU A 56 26.60 -4.75 5.19
CA GLU A 56 27.14 -5.15 3.89
C GLU A 56 28.41 -5.99 4.05
N SER A 57 29.33 -5.58 4.94
CA SER A 57 30.55 -6.34 5.25
C SER A 57 30.23 -7.71 5.84
N ARG A 58 29.26 -7.77 6.76
CA ARG A 58 28.80 -9.00 7.40
C ARG A 58 28.18 -9.96 6.38
N LEU A 59 27.25 -9.48 5.55
CA LEU A 59 26.63 -10.30 4.50
C LEU A 59 27.67 -10.81 3.50
N SER A 60 28.66 -9.98 3.16
CA SER A 60 29.77 -10.36 2.27
C SER A 60 30.70 -11.44 2.86
N ALA A 61 30.81 -11.50 4.20
CA ALA A 61 31.62 -12.51 4.89
C ALA A 61 30.85 -13.81 5.21
N GLU A 62 29.61 -13.70 5.70
CA GLU A 62 28.88 -14.81 6.33
C GLU A 62 27.94 -15.59 5.38
N VAL A 63 27.46 -14.99 4.27
CA VAL A 63 26.36 -15.61 3.50
C VAL A 63 26.84 -16.71 2.55
N ASN A 64 26.24 -17.90 2.70
CA ASN A 64 26.40 -19.02 1.77
C ASN A 64 25.27 -19.13 0.73
N ILE A 65 24.04 -18.75 1.06
CA ILE A 65 22.86 -18.97 0.21
C ILE A 65 22.00 -17.71 0.20
N VAL A 66 21.64 -17.25 -1.01
CA VAL A 66 20.74 -16.11 -1.22
C VAL A 66 19.44 -16.58 -1.88
N PHE A 67 18.31 -16.19 -1.30
CA PHE A 67 16.98 -16.34 -1.89
C PHE A 67 16.45 -14.95 -2.28
N HIS A 68 16.68 -14.54 -3.53
CA HIS A 68 16.26 -13.23 -4.04
C HIS A 68 14.80 -13.26 -4.50
N ALA A 69 13.89 -13.04 -3.54
CA ALA A 69 12.44 -12.95 -3.74
C ALA A 69 11.89 -11.50 -3.78
N ALA A 70 12.75 -10.48 -3.60
CA ALA A 70 12.31 -9.09 -3.50
C ALA A 70 11.89 -8.52 -4.86
N ALA A 71 10.63 -8.07 -4.97
CA ALA A 71 10.05 -7.52 -6.19
C ALA A 71 8.77 -6.73 -5.88
N THR A 72 8.32 -5.88 -6.81
CA THR A 72 6.89 -5.50 -6.84
C THR A 72 6.09 -6.56 -7.62
N ILE A 73 4.91 -6.89 -7.11
CA ILE A 73 3.93 -7.80 -7.71
C ILE A 73 2.68 -7.06 -8.23
N ASN A 74 2.64 -5.72 -8.13
CA ASN A 74 1.51 -4.94 -8.61
C ASN A 74 1.61 -4.73 -10.13
N PHE A 75 0.59 -5.20 -10.86
CA PHE A 75 0.51 -5.13 -12.32
C PHE A 75 0.27 -3.71 -12.87
N GLN A 76 0.05 -2.71 -12.00
CA GLN A 76 -0.22 -1.32 -12.37
C GLN A 76 0.87 -0.34 -11.90
N GLU A 77 2.07 -0.81 -11.53
CA GLU A 77 3.19 0.09 -11.21
C GLU A 77 3.69 0.87 -12.44
N PRO A 78 4.00 2.17 -12.31
CA PRO A 78 4.69 2.94 -13.34
C PRO A 78 6.02 2.29 -13.75
N LEU A 79 6.38 2.40 -15.03
CA LEU A 79 7.52 1.67 -15.59
C LEU A 79 8.85 1.99 -14.88
N ARG A 80 9.10 3.24 -14.48
CA ARG A 80 10.29 3.63 -13.68
C ARG A 80 10.36 2.88 -12.34
N VAL A 81 9.24 2.74 -11.64
CA VAL A 81 9.15 2.06 -10.34
C VAL A 81 9.40 0.56 -10.51
N ALA A 82 8.74 -0.05 -11.50
CA ALA A 82 8.92 -1.46 -11.83
C ALA A 82 10.37 -1.78 -12.25
N VAL A 83 11.03 -0.92 -13.04
CA VAL A 83 12.44 -1.07 -13.42
C VAL A 83 13.37 -0.90 -12.21
N ASN A 84 13.17 0.12 -11.36
CA ASN A 84 14.05 0.29 -10.19
C ASN A 84 13.92 -0.88 -9.19
N MET A 85 12.71 -1.38 -8.94
CA MET A 85 12.50 -2.52 -8.03
C MET A 85 12.96 -3.86 -8.64
N ASN A 86 12.45 -4.23 -9.81
CA ASN A 86 12.62 -5.59 -10.33
C ASN A 86 13.92 -5.77 -11.10
N MET A 87 14.43 -4.74 -11.78
CA MET A 87 15.64 -4.82 -12.62
C MET A 87 16.88 -4.27 -11.91
N LEU A 88 16.89 -2.97 -11.54
CA LEU A 88 18.02 -2.38 -10.82
C LEU A 88 18.22 -3.03 -9.44
N GLY A 89 17.13 -3.28 -8.72
CA GLY A 89 17.16 -4.05 -7.47
C GLY A 89 17.85 -5.42 -7.60
N THR A 90 17.54 -6.17 -8.67
CA THR A 90 18.19 -7.45 -8.97
C THR A 90 19.67 -7.24 -9.31
N LYS A 91 20.02 -6.20 -10.08
CA LYS A 91 21.42 -5.84 -10.36
C LYS A 91 22.20 -5.50 -9.08
N ARG A 92 21.60 -4.78 -8.12
CA ARG A 92 22.22 -4.47 -6.81
C ARG A 92 22.40 -5.73 -5.95
N ALA A 93 21.44 -6.65 -5.97
CA ALA A 93 21.57 -7.95 -5.30
C ALA A 93 22.71 -8.79 -5.89
N ILE A 94 22.91 -8.76 -7.22
CA ILE A 94 24.05 -9.39 -7.89
C ILE A 94 25.37 -8.70 -7.51
N SER A 95 25.41 -7.36 -7.47
CA SER A 95 26.60 -6.60 -7.05
C SER A 95 27.03 -6.93 -5.61
N LEU A 96 26.09 -7.19 -4.70
CA LEU A 96 26.40 -7.70 -3.36
C LEU A 96 26.84 -9.17 -3.41
N ALA A 97 26.19 -10.02 -4.20
CA ALA A 97 26.55 -11.42 -4.33
C ALA A 97 27.98 -11.63 -4.90
N HIS A 98 28.48 -10.72 -5.74
CA HIS A 98 29.89 -10.69 -6.17
C HIS A 98 30.88 -10.35 -5.04
N LYS A 99 30.43 -9.76 -3.92
CA LYS A 99 31.25 -9.52 -2.72
C LYS A 99 31.22 -10.70 -1.73
N MET A 100 30.25 -11.63 -1.87
CA MET A 100 30.06 -12.74 -0.94
C MET A 100 31.13 -13.83 -1.10
N ILE A 101 32.15 -13.82 -0.25
CA ILE A 101 33.33 -14.72 -0.34
C ILE A 101 32.98 -16.21 -0.20
N ASN A 102 31.83 -16.50 0.42
CA ASN A 102 31.39 -17.84 0.83
C ASN A 102 30.16 -18.34 0.05
N LEU A 103 29.75 -17.64 -1.02
CA LEU A 103 28.53 -17.93 -1.78
C LEU A 103 28.57 -19.31 -2.46
N GLN A 104 27.53 -20.10 -2.21
CA GLN A 104 27.33 -21.43 -2.79
C GLN A 104 26.11 -21.49 -3.71
N SER A 105 25.08 -20.66 -3.46
CA SER A 105 23.89 -20.58 -4.31
C SER A 105 23.20 -19.21 -4.22
N PHE A 106 22.73 -18.70 -5.35
CA PHE A 106 21.84 -17.55 -5.47
C PHE A 106 20.60 -17.96 -6.28
N VAL A 107 19.46 -18.11 -5.61
CA VAL A 107 18.18 -18.48 -6.24
C VAL A 107 17.36 -17.22 -6.47
N HIS A 108 17.06 -16.89 -7.73
CA HIS A 108 16.17 -15.77 -8.07
C HIS A 108 14.73 -16.24 -8.29
N VAL A 109 13.78 -15.57 -7.65
CA VAL A 109 12.35 -15.81 -7.88
C VAL A 109 11.86 -14.92 -9.01
N SER A 110 11.55 -15.52 -10.15
CA SER A 110 10.88 -14.86 -11.29
C SER A 110 9.37 -15.18 -11.28
N THR A 111 8.77 -15.48 -12.42
CA THR A 111 7.41 -16.01 -12.57
C THR A 111 7.28 -16.72 -13.92
N ALA A 112 6.45 -17.76 -13.99
CA ALA A 112 6.12 -18.46 -15.23
C ALA A 112 5.55 -17.49 -16.30
N TYR A 113 4.84 -16.45 -15.86
CA TYR A 113 4.24 -15.43 -16.73
C TYR A 113 5.24 -14.41 -17.28
N SER A 114 6.56 -14.50 -17.01
CA SER A 114 7.56 -13.58 -17.57
C SER A 114 7.51 -13.58 -19.10
N ASN A 115 7.18 -14.72 -19.71
CA ASN A 115 7.06 -14.89 -21.16
C ASN A 115 5.64 -15.21 -21.66
N CYS A 116 4.60 -14.81 -20.90
CA CYS A 116 3.17 -15.04 -21.20
C CYS A 116 2.61 -14.46 -22.52
N HIS A 117 3.45 -13.85 -23.37
CA HIS A 117 3.10 -13.47 -24.73
C HIS A 117 3.24 -14.65 -25.73
N LEU A 118 3.94 -15.72 -25.31
CA LEU A 118 3.98 -17.02 -25.97
C LEU A 118 2.87 -17.93 -25.40
N PRO A 119 2.33 -18.89 -26.17
CA PRO A 119 1.34 -19.87 -25.68
C PRO A 119 1.99 -21.02 -24.91
N GLU A 120 3.27 -21.29 -25.17
CA GLU A 120 4.08 -22.28 -24.46
C GLU A 120 5.30 -21.57 -23.89
N VAL A 121 5.70 -21.96 -22.68
CA VAL A 121 6.88 -21.42 -21.99
C VAL A 121 7.65 -22.58 -21.39
N TYR A 122 8.92 -22.68 -21.75
CA TYR A 122 9.86 -23.71 -21.33
C TYR A 122 10.86 -23.16 -20.31
N GLU A 123 11.62 -24.04 -19.66
CA GLU A 123 12.65 -23.72 -18.67
C GLU A 123 13.97 -23.23 -19.31
N GLU A 124 13.85 -22.26 -20.22
CA GLU A 124 14.95 -21.65 -20.95
C GLU A 124 14.96 -20.12 -20.78
N LEU A 125 16.11 -19.49 -21.06
CA LEU A 125 16.22 -18.04 -21.15
C LEU A 125 15.77 -17.58 -22.55
N TYR A 126 14.51 -17.15 -22.65
CA TYR A 126 13.96 -16.49 -23.84
C TYR A 126 14.78 -15.25 -24.24
N PRO A 127 14.83 -14.84 -25.51
CA PRO A 127 15.53 -13.62 -25.92
C PRO A 127 14.92 -12.32 -25.36
N ALA A 128 15.78 -11.33 -25.11
CA ALA A 128 15.36 -10.05 -24.55
C ALA A 128 14.60 -9.21 -25.58
N PRO A 129 13.43 -8.61 -25.26
CA PRO A 129 12.69 -7.74 -26.18
C PRO A 129 13.42 -6.41 -26.46
N ILE A 130 14.29 -5.99 -25.54
CA ILE A 130 15.21 -4.86 -25.66
C ILE A 130 16.44 -5.17 -24.81
N ASP A 131 17.58 -4.58 -25.11
CA ASP A 131 18.70 -4.55 -24.18
C ASP A 131 18.27 -3.95 -22.82
N PRO A 132 18.48 -4.65 -21.69
CA PRO A 132 18.09 -4.15 -20.37
C PRO A 132 18.73 -2.82 -19.99
N GLY A 133 19.98 -2.57 -20.41
CA GLY A 133 20.70 -1.32 -20.15
C GLY A 133 20.05 -0.11 -20.83
N ARG A 134 19.63 -0.26 -22.09
CA ARG A 134 18.86 0.76 -22.81
C ARG A 134 17.53 1.07 -22.14
N LEU A 135 16.83 0.07 -21.58
CA LEU A 135 15.58 0.35 -20.85
C LEU A 135 15.84 1.16 -19.58
N ILE A 136 16.90 0.84 -18.83
CA ILE A 136 17.31 1.59 -17.64
C ILE A 136 17.57 3.06 -18.02
N GLN A 137 18.42 3.31 -19.03
CA GLN A 137 18.72 4.66 -19.54
C GLN A 137 17.46 5.41 -20.02
N LEU A 138 16.54 4.74 -20.71
CA LEU A 138 15.26 5.31 -21.12
C LEU A 138 14.41 5.71 -19.91
N THR A 139 14.37 4.90 -18.84
CA THR A 139 13.67 5.30 -17.61
C THR A 139 14.38 6.42 -16.86
N GLU A 140 15.71 6.52 -16.93
CA GLU A 140 16.46 7.60 -16.28
C GLU A 140 16.25 8.96 -16.97
N TRP A 141 16.30 9.00 -18.31
CA TRP A 141 16.30 10.26 -19.08
C TRP A 141 14.91 10.82 -19.41
N LEU A 142 13.88 9.98 -19.54
CA LEU A 142 12.52 10.44 -19.85
C LEU A 142 11.81 10.96 -18.59
N ASP A 143 10.95 11.96 -18.76
CA ASP A 143 10.00 12.36 -17.72
C ASP A 143 8.88 11.33 -17.57
N ASP A 144 8.22 11.33 -16.41
CA ASP A 144 7.20 10.31 -16.10
C ASP A 144 5.98 10.34 -17.02
N ARG A 145 5.62 11.49 -17.62
CA ARG A 145 4.45 11.56 -18.51
C ARG A 145 4.76 10.96 -19.87
N VAL A 146 5.89 11.33 -20.46
CA VAL A 146 6.36 10.72 -21.72
C VAL A 146 6.63 9.22 -21.51
N LEU A 147 7.14 8.82 -20.34
CA LEU A 147 7.31 7.40 -20.00
C LEU A 147 5.98 6.66 -19.85
N GLU A 148 4.96 7.26 -19.21
CA GLU A 148 3.60 6.70 -19.12
C GLU A 148 2.96 6.55 -20.51
N ASP A 149 3.03 7.56 -21.38
CA ASP A 149 2.50 7.51 -22.75
C ASP A 149 3.21 6.46 -23.64
N LEU A 150 4.52 6.24 -23.43
CA LEU A 150 5.30 5.23 -24.16
C LEU A 150 5.17 3.82 -23.57
N THR A 151 4.86 3.67 -22.29
CA THR A 151 4.82 2.37 -21.57
C THR A 151 3.97 1.30 -22.30
N PRO A 152 2.75 1.59 -22.80
CA PRO A 152 1.96 0.60 -23.54
C PRO A 152 2.63 0.07 -24.81
N ARG A 153 3.53 0.84 -25.43
CA ARG A 153 4.29 0.44 -26.62
C ARG A 153 5.58 -0.30 -26.29
N LEU A 154 6.22 0.03 -25.15
CA LEU A 154 7.44 -0.63 -24.66
C LEU A 154 7.15 -2.02 -24.07
N VAL A 155 6.03 -2.16 -23.35
CA VAL A 155 5.64 -3.40 -22.65
C VAL A 155 5.05 -4.45 -23.61
N ALA A 156 4.40 -4.02 -24.70
CA ALA A 156 3.81 -4.92 -25.69
C ALA A 156 4.87 -5.89 -26.29
N PRO A 157 4.54 -7.17 -26.54
CA PRO A 157 3.21 -7.81 -26.48
C PRO A 157 2.78 -8.33 -25.11
N ARG A 158 3.54 -8.08 -24.03
CA ARG A 158 3.17 -8.48 -22.66
C ARG A 158 2.07 -7.57 -22.09
N PRO A 159 1.31 -8.00 -21.07
CA PRO A 159 0.14 -7.25 -20.57
C PRO A 159 0.47 -6.09 -19.62
N ASN A 160 1.61 -6.15 -18.91
CA ASN A 160 1.88 -5.26 -17.79
C ASN A 160 3.38 -5.08 -17.51
N THR A 161 3.72 -4.04 -16.74
CA THR A 161 5.09 -3.70 -16.35
C THR A 161 5.74 -4.81 -15.51
N TYR A 162 4.97 -5.55 -14.71
CA TYR A 162 5.44 -6.68 -13.91
C TYR A 162 6.06 -7.81 -14.76
N THR A 163 5.29 -8.40 -15.68
CA THR A 163 5.76 -9.51 -16.53
C THR A 163 6.93 -9.11 -17.43
N TYR A 164 6.90 -7.87 -17.94
CA TYR A 164 7.98 -7.29 -18.75
C TYR A 164 9.28 -7.08 -17.95
N THR A 165 9.21 -6.48 -16.76
CA THR A 165 10.41 -6.25 -15.93
C THR A 165 10.96 -7.52 -15.31
N LYS A 166 10.13 -8.54 -15.01
CA LYS A 166 10.61 -9.86 -14.60
C LYS A 166 11.40 -10.57 -15.71
N ALA A 167 10.92 -10.56 -16.96
CA ALA A 167 11.67 -11.13 -18.09
C ALA A 167 13.04 -10.43 -18.28
N LEU A 168 13.09 -9.10 -18.18
CA LEU A 168 14.35 -8.35 -18.31
C LEU A 168 15.28 -8.48 -17.08
N ALA A 169 14.74 -8.80 -15.90
CA ALA A 169 15.54 -9.14 -14.73
C ALA A 169 16.25 -10.49 -14.88
N GLU A 170 15.61 -11.50 -15.50
CA GLU A 170 16.26 -12.78 -15.85
C GLU A 170 17.48 -12.54 -16.77
N HIS A 171 17.40 -11.60 -17.72
CA HIS A 171 18.54 -11.24 -18.57
C HIS A 171 19.67 -10.53 -17.85
N LEU A 172 19.37 -9.53 -17.01
CA LEU A 172 20.38 -8.87 -16.19
C LEU A 172 21.10 -9.89 -15.31
N LEU A 173 20.34 -10.82 -14.72
CA LEU A 173 20.87 -11.90 -13.90
C LEU A 173 21.83 -12.83 -14.65
N VAL A 174 21.46 -13.34 -15.83
CA VAL A 174 22.34 -14.25 -16.58
C VAL A 174 23.55 -13.51 -17.18
N ASN A 175 23.41 -12.25 -17.58
CA ASN A 175 24.49 -11.47 -18.19
C ASN A 175 25.51 -10.95 -17.16
N ASP A 176 25.06 -10.30 -16.08
CA ASP A 176 25.95 -9.62 -15.12
C ASP A 176 26.62 -10.59 -14.13
N ALA A 177 26.23 -11.87 -14.13
CA ALA A 177 26.60 -12.82 -13.09
C ALA A 177 27.21 -14.15 -13.61
N ALA A 178 27.86 -14.12 -14.77
CA ALA A 178 28.52 -15.26 -15.44
C ALA A 178 29.69 -15.95 -14.66
N LYS A 179 29.78 -15.75 -13.34
CA LYS A 179 30.71 -16.40 -12.40
C LYS A 179 30.05 -16.79 -11.05
N LEU A 180 28.77 -16.47 -10.84
CA LEU A 180 28.06 -16.77 -9.60
C LEU A 180 27.23 -18.06 -9.75
N PRO A 181 27.10 -18.88 -8.68
CA PRO A 181 26.28 -20.09 -8.71
C PRO A 181 24.79 -19.71 -8.64
N ILE A 182 24.17 -19.48 -9.79
CA ILE A 182 22.79 -18.96 -9.90
C ILE A 182 21.82 -20.01 -10.45
N SER A 183 20.57 -19.91 -10.00
CA SER A 183 19.41 -20.55 -10.59
C SER A 183 18.18 -19.62 -10.54
N ILE A 184 17.17 -19.92 -11.37
CA ILE A 184 15.92 -19.14 -11.46
C ILE A 184 14.73 -20.06 -11.20
N VAL A 185 13.85 -19.70 -10.28
CA VAL A 185 12.56 -20.38 -10.05
C VAL A 185 11.42 -19.51 -10.60
N ARG A 186 10.59 -20.08 -11.47
CA ARG A 186 9.45 -19.44 -12.13
C ARG A 186 8.12 -20.03 -11.59
N PRO A 187 7.55 -19.50 -10.49
CA PRO A 187 6.22 -19.90 -10.04
C PRO A 187 5.10 -19.34 -10.94
N SER A 188 4.00 -20.10 -11.07
CA SER A 188 2.74 -19.66 -11.66
C SER A 188 1.92 -18.81 -10.67
N ILE A 189 0.58 -18.93 -10.62
CA ILE A 189 -0.26 -18.15 -9.71
C ILE A 189 -0.19 -18.77 -8.31
N VAL A 190 0.71 -18.24 -7.48
CA VAL A 190 0.88 -18.65 -6.09
C VAL A 190 -0.40 -18.42 -5.29
N CYS A 191 -0.93 -19.50 -4.72
CA CYS A 191 -2.14 -19.54 -3.90
C CYS A 191 -1.80 -19.97 -2.47
N GLY A 192 -2.80 -20.09 -1.59
CA GLY A 192 -2.57 -20.50 -0.20
C GLY A 192 -1.94 -21.90 -0.10
N SER A 193 -1.24 -22.17 0.99
CA SER A 193 -0.52 -23.44 1.19
C SER A 193 -1.44 -24.66 1.19
N TRP A 194 -0.92 -25.81 0.74
CA TRP A 194 -1.61 -27.09 0.83
C TRP A 194 -1.43 -27.71 2.21
N ARG A 195 -0.17 -27.88 2.64
CA ARG A 195 0.23 -28.52 3.91
C ARG A 195 1.00 -27.54 4.81
N GLU A 196 2.05 -26.93 4.27
CA GLU A 196 3.11 -26.24 5.03
C GLU A 196 3.08 -24.72 4.81
N PRO A 197 3.38 -23.88 5.83
CA PRO A 197 3.59 -24.24 7.23
C PRO A 197 2.27 -24.55 7.97
N LEU A 198 1.12 -24.12 7.44
CA LEU A 198 -0.23 -24.43 7.95
C LEU A 198 -1.17 -24.61 6.74
N PRO A 199 -2.10 -25.57 6.71
CA PRO A 199 -3.02 -25.76 5.58
C PRO A 199 -3.90 -24.53 5.30
N GLY A 200 -3.97 -24.11 4.04
CA GLY A 200 -4.77 -22.98 3.57
C GLY A 200 -4.26 -21.61 4.00
N TRP A 201 -3.02 -21.48 4.49
CA TRP A 201 -2.50 -20.19 4.91
C TRP A 201 -2.26 -19.25 3.72
N VAL A 202 -2.72 -18.02 3.88
CA VAL A 202 -2.55 -16.90 2.94
C VAL A 202 -2.78 -15.59 3.71
N ASP A 203 -2.00 -14.55 3.41
CA ASP A 203 -1.98 -13.27 4.16
C ASP A 203 -2.54 -12.07 3.38
N ASN A 204 -2.69 -12.19 2.07
CA ASN A 204 -2.99 -11.08 1.16
C ASN A 204 -4.18 -11.35 0.23
N LEU A 205 -4.73 -10.27 -0.34
CA LEU A 205 -5.86 -10.26 -1.28
C LEU A 205 -5.43 -10.06 -2.74
N PHE A 206 -4.17 -10.31 -3.08
CA PHE A 206 -3.68 -10.15 -4.46
C PHE A 206 -4.13 -11.30 -5.37
N ALA A 207 -4.02 -11.07 -6.68
CA ALA A 207 -4.36 -12.01 -7.75
C ALA A 207 -5.64 -12.81 -7.48
N PHE A 208 -5.53 -14.14 -7.35
CA PHE A 208 -6.67 -15.05 -7.23
C PHE A 208 -7.38 -14.99 -5.87
N THR A 209 -6.66 -14.78 -4.75
CA THR A 209 -7.27 -14.65 -3.41
C THR A 209 -8.33 -13.54 -3.38
N GLY A 210 -8.05 -12.42 -4.04
CA GLY A 210 -8.98 -11.30 -4.17
C GLY A 210 -10.23 -11.63 -4.99
N LEU A 211 -10.09 -12.42 -6.06
CA LEU A 211 -11.23 -12.90 -6.86
C LEU A 211 -12.09 -13.88 -6.07
N LEU A 212 -11.46 -14.84 -5.37
CA LEU A 212 -12.14 -15.85 -4.54
C LEU A 212 -12.98 -15.20 -3.43
N VAL A 213 -12.36 -14.35 -2.61
CA VAL A 213 -13.09 -13.63 -1.55
C VAL A 213 -14.17 -12.70 -2.12
N GLY A 214 -13.89 -12.02 -3.24
CA GLY A 214 -14.86 -11.16 -3.93
C GLY A 214 -16.10 -11.91 -4.42
N MET A 215 -15.93 -13.09 -5.02
CA MET A 215 -17.02 -13.94 -5.49
C MET A 215 -17.76 -14.58 -4.32
N GLY A 216 -17.06 -15.16 -3.35
CA GLY A 216 -17.66 -15.87 -2.22
C GLY A 216 -18.44 -14.97 -1.25
N LYS A 217 -18.09 -13.67 -1.14
CA LYS A 217 -18.93 -12.68 -0.43
C LYS A 217 -20.05 -12.08 -1.29
N GLY A 218 -20.17 -12.49 -2.56
CA GLY A 218 -21.23 -12.07 -3.49
C GLY A 218 -21.04 -10.68 -4.10
N VAL A 219 -19.87 -10.05 -3.95
CA VAL A 219 -19.63 -8.69 -4.48
C VAL A 219 -19.20 -8.75 -5.96
N LEU A 220 -18.39 -9.75 -6.31
CA LEU A 220 -18.00 -10.03 -7.68
C LEU A 220 -18.98 -11.03 -8.30
N ARG A 221 -19.98 -10.53 -9.03
CA ARG A 221 -21.12 -11.33 -9.54
C ARG A 221 -21.01 -11.75 -11.02
N SER A 222 -19.95 -11.36 -11.70
CA SER A 222 -19.70 -11.63 -13.12
C SER A 222 -18.20 -11.68 -13.39
N LEU A 223 -17.72 -12.68 -14.14
CA LEU A 223 -16.35 -12.73 -14.67
C LEU A 223 -16.36 -12.87 -16.19
N TYR A 224 -15.43 -12.18 -16.86
CA TYR A 224 -15.14 -12.39 -18.28
C TYR A 224 -13.99 -13.38 -18.39
N ILE A 225 -14.32 -14.62 -18.76
CA ILE A 225 -13.40 -15.75 -18.81
C ILE A 225 -13.79 -16.66 -19.97
N LYS A 226 -12.81 -17.23 -20.66
CA LYS A 226 -13.05 -18.23 -21.70
C LYS A 226 -13.21 -19.61 -21.03
N ASN A 227 -14.28 -20.32 -21.40
CA ASN A 227 -14.54 -21.70 -20.97
C ASN A 227 -13.45 -22.66 -21.49
N GLY A 228 -13.20 -23.74 -20.76
CA GLY A 228 -12.21 -24.76 -21.10
C GLY A 228 -10.77 -24.23 -21.20
N LEU A 229 -10.42 -23.19 -20.46
CA LEU A 229 -9.04 -22.75 -20.28
C LEU A 229 -8.38 -23.51 -19.13
N THR A 230 -7.10 -23.87 -19.26
CA THR A 230 -6.30 -24.34 -18.11
C THR A 230 -5.97 -23.16 -17.20
N VAL A 231 -6.09 -23.33 -15.88
CA VAL A 231 -5.79 -22.31 -14.88
C VAL A 231 -4.66 -22.80 -13.97
N ASP A 232 -3.47 -22.25 -14.13
CA ASP A 232 -2.27 -22.69 -13.43
C ASP A 232 -2.12 -22.01 -12.05
N PHE A 233 -2.63 -22.69 -11.03
CA PHE A 233 -2.38 -22.36 -9.62
C PHE A 233 -1.28 -23.23 -9.04
N ILE A 234 -0.50 -22.69 -8.11
CA ILE A 234 0.49 -23.45 -7.35
C ILE A 234 0.36 -23.11 -5.84
N PRO A 235 0.22 -24.08 -4.93
CA PRO A 235 0.20 -23.82 -3.48
C PRO A 235 1.58 -23.32 -3.02
N VAL A 236 1.65 -22.31 -2.14
CA VAL A 236 2.91 -21.61 -1.80
C VAL A 236 4.03 -22.49 -1.23
N ASP A 237 3.71 -23.62 -0.62
CA ASP A 237 4.68 -24.61 -0.14
C ASP A 237 5.50 -25.26 -1.27
N PHE A 238 4.93 -25.45 -2.46
CA PHE A 238 5.61 -26.08 -3.60
C PHE A 238 6.80 -25.25 -4.12
N PRO A 239 6.66 -23.96 -4.50
CA PRO A 239 7.80 -23.16 -4.96
C PRO A 239 8.79 -22.90 -3.82
N VAL A 240 8.38 -22.89 -2.55
CA VAL A 240 9.30 -22.77 -1.40
C VAL A 240 10.17 -24.02 -1.27
N ASN A 241 9.58 -25.21 -1.32
CA ASN A 241 10.33 -26.48 -1.27
C ASN A 241 11.22 -26.65 -2.51
N LEU A 242 10.71 -26.31 -3.70
CA LEU A 242 11.49 -26.27 -4.92
C LEU A 242 12.66 -25.28 -4.82
N MET A 243 12.48 -24.09 -4.24
CA MET A 243 13.57 -23.14 -4.01
C MET A 243 14.66 -23.72 -3.10
N ILE A 244 14.29 -24.38 -1.99
CA ILE A 244 15.24 -25.01 -1.06
C ILE A 244 16.08 -26.08 -1.77
N VAL A 245 15.44 -27.00 -2.50
CA VAL A 245 16.13 -28.05 -3.26
C VAL A 245 16.92 -27.48 -4.45
N THR A 246 16.40 -26.44 -5.09
CA THR A 246 17.11 -25.68 -6.15
C THR A 246 18.39 -25.07 -5.60
N ALA A 247 18.39 -24.52 -4.37
CA ALA A 247 19.60 -23.97 -3.76
C ALA A 247 20.65 -25.06 -3.49
N TRP A 248 20.24 -26.23 -2.99
CA TRP A 248 21.13 -27.38 -2.82
C TRP A 248 21.70 -27.87 -4.15
N ASN A 249 20.87 -28.06 -5.18
CA ASN A 249 21.31 -28.50 -6.51
C ASN A 249 22.24 -27.47 -7.18
N THR A 250 22.00 -26.18 -6.97
CA THR A 250 22.88 -25.09 -7.45
C THR A 250 24.24 -25.16 -6.75
N ALA A 251 24.28 -25.36 -5.43
CA ALA A 251 25.52 -25.50 -4.67
C ALA A 251 26.31 -26.77 -5.03
N ALA A 252 25.63 -27.92 -5.15
CA ALA A 252 26.24 -29.19 -5.56
C ALA A 252 26.67 -29.17 -7.04
N GLY A 253 25.94 -28.43 -7.88
CA GLY A 253 26.18 -28.27 -9.31
C GLY A 253 27.18 -27.17 -9.69
N ARG A 254 27.68 -26.37 -8.73
CA ARG A 254 28.41 -25.10 -8.97
C ARG A 254 29.66 -25.14 -9.87
N TYR A 255 30.17 -26.33 -10.19
CA TYR A 255 31.32 -26.54 -11.09
C TYR A 255 30.95 -27.21 -12.42
N ARG A 256 29.66 -27.46 -12.68
CA ARG A 256 29.17 -28.03 -13.95
C ARG A 256 29.10 -26.92 -15.01
N PRO A 257 29.82 -27.02 -16.15
CA PRO A 257 29.66 -26.06 -17.23
C PRO A 257 28.29 -26.25 -17.90
N GLY A 258 27.53 -25.17 -18.07
CA GLY A 258 26.20 -25.19 -18.67
C GLY A 258 25.51 -23.81 -18.61
N PRO A 259 24.28 -23.69 -19.15
CA PRO A 259 23.43 -22.54 -18.92
C PRO A 259 22.99 -22.46 -17.44
N VAL A 260 22.55 -21.27 -17.01
CA VAL A 260 21.91 -21.09 -15.70
C VAL A 260 20.67 -21.99 -15.59
N PRO A 261 20.54 -22.86 -14.58
CA PRO A 261 19.36 -23.68 -14.38
C PRO A 261 18.10 -22.85 -14.13
N ILE A 262 17.00 -23.23 -14.77
CA ILE A 262 15.69 -22.60 -14.63
C ILE A 262 14.68 -23.70 -14.30
N PHE A 263 13.81 -23.45 -13.33
CA PHE A 263 12.82 -24.41 -12.84
C PHE A 263 11.43 -23.77 -12.82
N CYS A 264 10.44 -24.38 -13.48
CA CYS A 264 9.06 -23.89 -13.44
C CYS A 264 8.28 -24.60 -12.32
N SER A 265 7.58 -23.81 -11.50
CA SER A 265 6.67 -24.31 -10.46
C SER A 265 5.24 -24.03 -10.91
N SER A 266 4.67 -24.99 -11.63
CA SER A 266 3.40 -24.92 -12.35
C SER A 266 2.63 -26.24 -12.21
N THR A 267 1.30 -26.19 -12.29
CA THR A 267 0.45 -27.39 -12.27
C THR A 267 -0.06 -27.80 -13.65
N GLY A 268 -0.19 -26.88 -14.61
CA GLY A 268 -0.94 -27.07 -15.85
C GLY A 268 -0.41 -28.18 -16.77
N ALA A 269 0.90 -28.44 -16.76
CA ALA A 269 1.52 -29.48 -17.59
C ALA A 269 1.36 -30.92 -17.04
N GLN A 270 1.15 -31.07 -15.73
CA GLN A 270 1.03 -32.36 -15.04
C GLN A 270 -0.41 -32.65 -14.60
N LYS A 271 -1.03 -31.69 -13.91
CA LYS A 271 -2.33 -31.83 -13.26
C LYS A 271 -3.26 -30.65 -13.61
N PRO A 272 -3.62 -30.47 -14.90
CA PRO A 272 -4.41 -29.35 -15.37
C PRO A 272 -5.75 -29.22 -14.64
N LEU A 273 -6.14 -27.99 -14.35
CA LEU A 273 -7.43 -27.61 -13.79
C LEU A 273 -8.13 -26.68 -14.77
N THR A 274 -9.31 -27.04 -15.28
CA THR A 274 -10.03 -26.15 -16.20
C THR A 274 -10.77 -25.03 -15.47
N SER A 275 -11.05 -23.94 -16.18
CA SER A 275 -11.86 -22.82 -15.67
C SER A 275 -13.28 -23.21 -15.28
N ASP A 276 -13.83 -24.29 -15.86
CA ASP A 276 -15.16 -24.80 -15.55
C ASP A 276 -15.13 -25.78 -14.35
N ASP A 277 -14.10 -26.63 -14.22
CA ASP A 277 -13.87 -27.48 -13.03
C ASP A 277 -13.61 -26.61 -11.79
N LEU A 278 -12.75 -25.59 -11.94
CA LEU A 278 -12.49 -24.59 -10.91
C LEU A 278 -13.80 -23.95 -10.43
N ALA A 279 -14.67 -23.54 -11.35
CA ALA A 279 -15.96 -22.94 -10.99
C ALA A 279 -16.86 -23.91 -10.19
N LEU A 280 -16.83 -25.21 -10.52
CA LEU A 280 -17.54 -26.26 -9.79
C LEU A 280 -16.98 -26.45 -8.37
N HIS A 281 -15.67 -26.66 -8.22
CA HIS A 281 -14.99 -26.81 -6.93
C HIS A 281 -15.18 -25.59 -6.04
N LEU A 282 -15.02 -24.37 -6.58
CA LEU A 282 -15.28 -23.12 -5.85
C LEU A 282 -16.74 -23.01 -5.40
N GLN A 283 -17.71 -23.33 -6.26
CA GLN A 283 -19.13 -23.24 -5.92
C GLN A 283 -19.52 -24.27 -4.83
N LYS A 284 -18.96 -25.48 -4.88
CA LYS A 284 -19.08 -26.51 -3.84
C LYS A 284 -18.49 -26.02 -2.51
N SER A 285 -17.22 -25.59 -2.55
CA SER A 285 -16.43 -25.12 -1.41
C SER A 285 -17.05 -23.90 -0.70
N VAL A 286 -17.43 -22.86 -1.45
CA VAL A 286 -18.09 -21.65 -0.90
C VAL A 286 -19.46 -21.96 -0.29
N ARG A 287 -20.22 -22.93 -0.82
CA ARG A 287 -21.49 -23.36 -0.21
C ARG A 287 -21.29 -24.18 1.06
N ALA A 288 -20.24 -25.01 1.12
CA ALA A 288 -19.89 -25.78 2.30
C ALA A 288 -19.34 -24.89 3.44
N PHE A 289 -18.46 -23.95 3.11
CA PHE A 289 -17.75 -23.04 4.03
C PHE A 289 -17.94 -21.55 3.66
N PRO A 290 -19.18 -21.01 3.75
CA PRO A 290 -19.45 -19.63 3.40
C PRO A 290 -18.84 -18.63 4.39
N PHE A 291 -18.60 -17.41 3.92
CA PHE A 291 -18.25 -16.29 4.79
C PHE A 291 -19.45 -15.92 5.67
N SER A 292 -19.19 -15.55 6.93
CA SER A 292 -20.21 -15.26 7.95
C SER A 292 -21.01 -13.98 7.64
N THR A 293 -20.38 -13.07 6.89
CA THR A 293 -20.95 -11.79 6.44
C THR A 293 -20.99 -11.69 4.90
N PRO A 294 -21.89 -12.42 4.21
CA PRO A 294 -22.07 -12.27 2.77
C PRO A 294 -22.77 -10.93 2.46
N ILE A 295 -22.30 -10.22 1.44
CA ILE A 295 -22.88 -8.95 0.96
C ILE A 295 -24.00 -9.24 -0.07
N TRP A 296 -23.85 -10.30 -0.84
CA TRP A 296 -24.93 -10.88 -1.67
C TRP A 296 -24.80 -12.41 -1.70
N TYR A 297 -25.78 -13.09 -2.32
CA TYR A 297 -25.63 -14.50 -2.64
C TYR A 297 -24.51 -14.72 -3.69
N PRO A 298 -23.56 -15.65 -3.46
CA PRO A 298 -22.46 -15.92 -4.38
C PRO A 298 -22.91 -16.77 -5.57
N ASP A 299 -23.66 -16.16 -6.50
CA ASP A 299 -24.11 -16.80 -7.75
C ASP A 299 -23.01 -16.88 -8.83
N GLY A 300 -22.00 -15.99 -8.74
CA GLY A 300 -20.68 -16.14 -9.37
C GLY A 300 -20.65 -16.50 -10.86
N SER A 301 -21.38 -15.79 -11.73
CA SER A 301 -21.58 -16.27 -13.11
C SER A 301 -20.42 -15.91 -14.07
N THR A 302 -19.85 -16.92 -14.75
CA THR A 302 -18.87 -16.75 -15.83
C THR A 302 -19.54 -16.30 -17.13
N LYS A 303 -18.80 -15.61 -18.01
CA LYS A 303 -19.27 -15.15 -19.34
C LYS A 303 -18.11 -15.20 -20.34
N SER A 304 -18.33 -15.83 -21.48
CA SER A 304 -17.39 -15.90 -22.62
C SER A 304 -17.54 -14.75 -23.64
N ASN A 305 -18.53 -13.86 -23.46
CA ASN A 305 -18.77 -12.70 -24.31
C ASN A 305 -18.62 -11.40 -23.52
N LYS A 306 -17.74 -10.50 -23.97
CA LYS A 306 -17.40 -9.24 -23.26
C LYS A 306 -18.59 -8.30 -23.12
N PHE A 307 -19.46 -8.19 -24.12
CA PHE A 307 -20.66 -7.35 -24.06
C PHE A 307 -21.65 -7.89 -23.01
N MET A 308 -21.88 -9.21 -22.99
CA MET A 308 -22.76 -9.83 -21.99
C MET A 308 -22.18 -9.74 -20.57
N HIS A 309 -20.85 -9.83 -20.43
CA HIS A 309 -20.19 -9.55 -19.15
C HIS A 309 -20.41 -8.09 -18.70
N GLN A 310 -20.12 -7.11 -19.57
CA GLN A 310 -20.27 -5.69 -19.26
C GLN A 310 -21.73 -5.33 -18.93
N LEU A 311 -22.69 -5.77 -19.73
CA LEU A 311 -24.13 -5.57 -19.49
C LEU A 311 -24.54 -6.14 -18.12
N HIS A 312 -24.09 -7.35 -17.78
CA HIS A 312 -24.35 -7.93 -16.46
C HIS A 312 -23.65 -7.16 -15.33
N VAL A 313 -22.42 -6.67 -15.52
CA VAL A 313 -21.74 -5.83 -14.51
C VAL A 313 -22.50 -4.52 -14.29
N TYR A 314 -22.98 -3.87 -15.35
CA TYR A 314 -23.78 -2.66 -15.24
C TYR A 314 -25.12 -2.91 -14.50
N LEU A 315 -25.90 -3.90 -14.94
CA LEU A 315 -27.21 -4.20 -14.38
C LEU A 315 -27.16 -4.76 -12.94
N VAL A 316 -26.13 -5.54 -12.61
CA VAL A 316 -26.14 -6.41 -11.40
C VAL A 316 -25.15 -5.93 -10.32
N ASN A 317 -24.18 -5.09 -10.68
CA ASN A 317 -23.25 -4.46 -9.73
C ASN A 317 -23.40 -2.93 -9.72
N ILE A 318 -23.18 -2.25 -10.88
CA ILE A 318 -23.05 -0.78 -10.92
C ILE A 318 -24.36 -0.06 -10.60
N ILE A 319 -25.46 -0.39 -11.28
CA ILE A 319 -26.77 0.25 -11.05
C ILE A 319 -27.26 0.01 -9.60
N PRO A 320 -27.25 -1.23 -9.06
CA PRO A 320 -27.57 -1.47 -7.65
C PRO A 320 -26.64 -0.73 -6.68
N ALA A 321 -25.35 -0.58 -7.01
CA ALA A 321 -24.42 0.18 -6.18
C ALA A 321 -24.73 1.69 -6.16
N HIS A 322 -25.09 2.29 -7.30
CA HIS A 322 -25.55 3.68 -7.32
C HIS A 322 -26.86 3.86 -6.53
N ILE A 323 -27.83 2.96 -6.68
CA ILE A 323 -29.08 2.99 -5.89
C ILE A 323 -28.79 2.86 -4.39
N ALA A 324 -27.92 1.93 -3.99
CA ALA A 324 -27.53 1.74 -2.60
C ALA A 324 -26.79 2.97 -2.03
N ASP A 325 -25.90 3.59 -2.80
CA ASP A 325 -25.17 4.79 -2.36
C ASP A 325 -26.07 6.03 -2.32
N THR A 326 -27.07 6.16 -3.21
CA THR A 326 -28.11 7.19 -3.10
C THR A 326 -28.98 6.97 -1.88
N ILE A 327 -29.36 5.73 -1.55
CA ILE A 327 -30.09 5.40 -0.31
C ILE A 327 -29.24 5.72 0.92
N MET A 328 -27.95 5.36 0.94
CA MET A 328 -27.05 5.70 2.05
C MET A 328 -26.91 7.21 2.21
N TRP A 329 -26.77 7.96 1.12
CA TRP A 329 -26.73 9.43 1.13
C TRP A 329 -28.03 10.05 1.66
N MET A 330 -29.21 9.56 1.24
CA MET A 330 -30.50 9.99 1.81
C MET A 330 -30.60 9.67 3.31
N LEU A 331 -30.08 8.53 3.75
CA LEU A 331 -29.95 8.13 5.16
C LEU A 331 -28.77 8.82 5.89
N ARG A 332 -28.11 9.81 5.26
CA ARG A 332 -26.93 10.56 5.77
C ARG A 332 -25.73 9.69 6.15
N LYS A 333 -25.65 8.46 5.65
CA LYS A 333 -24.50 7.55 5.77
C LYS A 333 -23.51 7.76 4.61
N LYS A 334 -22.23 7.40 4.81
CA LYS A 334 -21.22 7.50 3.74
C LYS A 334 -21.53 6.51 2.60
N PRO A 335 -21.64 6.96 1.33
CA PRO A 335 -21.73 6.05 0.18
C PRO A 335 -20.41 5.27 -0.02
N ILE A 336 -20.48 3.97 -0.28
CA ILE A 336 -19.33 3.06 -0.40
C ILE A 336 -19.46 2.03 -1.54
N ALA A 337 -20.67 1.70 -1.99
CA ALA A 337 -20.93 0.58 -2.89
C ALA A 337 -20.36 0.82 -4.29
N VAL A 338 -20.49 2.02 -4.85
CA VAL A 338 -19.93 2.40 -6.16
C VAL A 338 -18.41 2.35 -6.10
N ARG A 339 -17.83 2.79 -4.98
CA ARG A 339 -16.37 2.79 -4.75
C ARG A 339 -15.82 1.37 -4.67
N LEU A 340 -16.52 0.47 -3.98
CA LEU A 340 -16.19 -0.96 -3.89
C LEU A 340 -16.29 -1.64 -5.27
N CYS A 341 -17.38 -1.41 -6.01
CA CYS A 341 -17.56 -1.98 -7.35
C CYS A 341 -16.49 -1.49 -8.33
N ASN A 342 -16.16 -0.19 -8.33
CA ASN A 342 -15.10 0.37 -9.17
C ASN A 342 -13.71 -0.21 -8.84
N LYS A 343 -13.42 -0.48 -7.55
CA LYS A 343 -12.18 -1.17 -7.16
C LYS A 343 -12.13 -2.61 -7.71
N MET A 344 -13.25 -3.34 -7.66
CA MET A 344 -13.32 -4.70 -8.20
C MET A 344 -13.23 -4.74 -9.73
N VAL A 345 -13.92 -3.84 -10.45
CA VAL A 345 -13.80 -3.75 -11.92
C VAL A 345 -12.36 -3.47 -12.34
N LYS A 346 -11.64 -2.57 -11.64
CA LYS A 346 -10.21 -2.34 -11.90
C LYS A 346 -9.35 -3.59 -11.67
N ALA A 347 -9.61 -4.36 -10.63
CA ALA A 347 -8.87 -5.60 -10.33
C ALA A 347 -9.16 -6.70 -11.37
N VAL A 348 -10.42 -6.90 -11.74
CA VAL A 348 -10.85 -7.87 -12.77
C VAL A 348 -10.25 -7.52 -14.14
N ASN A 349 -10.26 -6.23 -14.52
CA ASN A 349 -9.66 -5.77 -15.78
C ASN A 349 -8.14 -5.99 -15.81
N ALA A 350 -7.44 -5.86 -14.68
CA ALA A 350 -6.00 -6.16 -14.59
C ALA A 350 -5.67 -7.65 -14.79
N LEU A 351 -6.67 -8.52 -14.61
CA LEU A 351 -6.56 -9.98 -14.81
C LEU A 351 -7.16 -10.44 -16.15
N GLU A 352 -7.80 -9.56 -16.93
CA GLU A 352 -8.49 -9.92 -18.18
C GLU A 352 -7.56 -10.63 -19.18
N TYR A 353 -6.29 -10.23 -19.27
CA TYR A 353 -5.33 -10.89 -20.18
C TYR A 353 -5.13 -12.38 -19.84
N PHE A 354 -5.14 -12.69 -18.54
CA PHE A 354 -4.89 -14.03 -17.99
C PHE A 354 -6.14 -14.92 -17.95
N MET A 355 -7.35 -14.33 -17.95
CA MET A 355 -8.62 -15.08 -17.99
C MET A 355 -9.09 -15.41 -19.43
N LEU A 356 -8.33 -15.05 -20.47
CA LEU A 356 -8.73 -15.19 -21.88
C LEU A 356 -7.71 -15.94 -22.75
N ARG A 357 -6.62 -16.43 -22.16
CA ARG A 357 -5.53 -17.14 -22.81
C ARG A 357 -5.22 -18.41 -22.02
N ASP A 358 -4.66 -19.38 -22.73
CA ASP A 358 -4.15 -20.63 -22.15
C ASP A 358 -2.63 -20.61 -22.21
N TRP A 359 -1.98 -21.38 -21.33
CA TRP A 359 -0.52 -21.49 -21.29
C TRP A 359 -0.08 -22.90 -20.91
N VAL A 360 0.85 -23.45 -21.68
CA VAL A 360 1.59 -24.66 -21.28
C VAL A 360 2.92 -24.22 -20.65
N PHE A 361 3.01 -24.37 -19.34
CA PHE A 361 4.24 -24.13 -18.56
C PHE A 361 4.99 -25.44 -18.36
N HIS A 362 5.89 -25.76 -19.29
CA HIS A 362 6.69 -26.98 -19.27
C HIS A 362 7.68 -26.95 -18.10
N ASN A 363 7.73 -28.03 -17.32
CA ASN A 363 8.48 -28.12 -16.06
C ASN A 363 9.42 -29.35 -15.98
N THR A 364 9.94 -29.80 -17.12
CA THR A 364 10.77 -31.00 -17.27
C THR A 364 12.04 -30.99 -16.41
N GLN A 365 12.70 -29.84 -16.22
CA GLN A 365 13.85 -29.71 -15.31
C GLN A 365 13.41 -29.80 -13.85
N THR A 366 12.25 -29.25 -13.46
CA THR A 366 11.65 -29.45 -12.13
C THR A 366 11.35 -30.94 -11.87
N GLN A 367 10.80 -31.67 -12.84
CA GLN A 367 10.56 -33.12 -12.73
C GLN A 367 11.87 -33.92 -12.64
N CYS A 368 12.85 -33.63 -13.50
CA CYS A 368 14.18 -34.24 -13.42
C CYS A 368 14.88 -33.96 -12.08
N LEU A 369 14.70 -32.77 -11.50
CA LEU A 369 15.23 -32.40 -10.19
C LEU A 369 14.54 -33.20 -9.07
N TRP A 370 13.21 -33.33 -9.11
CA TRP A 370 12.45 -34.20 -8.21
C TRP A 370 13.02 -35.61 -8.20
N ASP A 371 13.27 -36.22 -9.35
CA ASP A 371 13.77 -37.60 -9.44
C ASP A 371 15.24 -37.80 -9.02
N THR A 372 15.99 -36.74 -8.73
CA THR A 372 17.29 -36.86 -8.04
C THR A 372 17.19 -36.95 -6.52
N LEU A 373 16.03 -36.66 -5.93
CA LEU A 373 15.85 -36.64 -4.48
C LEU A 373 15.72 -38.04 -3.86
N SER A 374 16.25 -38.21 -2.65
CA SER A 374 16.01 -39.41 -1.87
C SER A 374 14.53 -39.49 -1.42
N PRO A 375 14.01 -40.68 -1.05
CA PRO A 375 12.65 -40.80 -0.51
C PRO A 375 12.40 -39.97 0.74
N VAL A 376 13.44 -39.62 1.51
CA VAL A 376 13.34 -38.75 2.69
C VAL A 376 13.23 -37.29 2.28
N ASP A 377 14.02 -36.86 1.29
CA ASP A 377 13.97 -35.49 0.78
C ASP A 377 12.66 -35.22 -0.01
N LYS A 378 12.09 -36.24 -0.67
CA LYS A 378 10.77 -36.18 -1.32
C LYS A 378 9.61 -36.02 -0.31
N ASP A 379 9.80 -36.42 0.94
CA ASP A 379 8.80 -36.21 2.02
C ASP A 379 8.99 -34.83 2.68
N LEU A 380 10.24 -34.47 3.03
CA LEU A 380 10.59 -33.21 3.68
C LEU A 380 10.41 -31.97 2.79
N TYR A 381 10.78 -32.08 1.51
CA TYR A 381 10.78 -30.97 0.54
C TYR A 381 9.85 -31.27 -0.62
N HIS A 382 8.61 -31.65 -0.30
CA HIS A 382 7.61 -32.07 -1.28
C HIS A 382 7.21 -30.92 -2.25
N PHE A 383 7.40 -31.13 -3.56
CA PHE A 383 6.94 -30.19 -4.61
C PHE A 383 6.34 -30.89 -5.85
N ASP A 384 5.92 -32.15 -5.72
CA ASP A 384 5.33 -32.93 -6.81
C ASP A 384 3.82 -32.75 -6.88
N VAL A 385 3.36 -32.11 -7.96
CA VAL A 385 1.95 -31.69 -8.12
C VAL A 385 1.01 -32.87 -8.39
N ASP A 386 1.51 -34.04 -8.78
CA ASP A 386 0.69 -35.23 -8.99
C ASP A 386 -0.03 -35.67 -7.70
N ALA A 387 0.52 -35.35 -6.53
CA ALA A 387 -0.06 -35.66 -5.23
C ALA A 387 -1.21 -34.71 -4.79
N LEU A 388 -1.40 -33.55 -5.46
CA LEU A 388 -2.34 -32.51 -5.05
C LEU A 388 -3.80 -32.84 -5.43
N ASP A 389 -4.70 -33.12 -4.50
CA ASP A 389 -6.13 -33.22 -4.81
C ASP A 389 -6.77 -31.84 -4.92
N TRP A 390 -7.38 -31.52 -6.08
CA TRP A 390 -7.97 -30.21 -6.34
C TRP A 390 -9.20 -29.92 -5.48
N ASP A 391 -9.99 -30.94 -5.16
CA ASP A 391 -11.25 -30.79 -4.43
C ASP A 391 -10.98 -30.54 -2.93
N GLU A 392 -10.05 -31.29 -2.33
CA GLU A 392 -9.53 -31.07 -0.97
C GLU A 392 -8.77 -29.74 -0.87
N TYR A 393 -7.91 -29.42 -1.84
CA TYR A 393 -7.12 -28.19 -1.83
C TYR A 393 -8.01 -26.94 -1.91
N ILE A 394 -9.01 -26.92 -2.81
CA ILE A 394 -9.93 -25.77 -2.95
C ILE A 394 -10.87 -25.64 -1.74
N GLU A 395 -11.23 -26.74 -1.06
CA GLU A 395 -11.92 -26.66 0.22
C GLU A 395 -11.02 -26.07 1.33
N THR A 396 -9.77 -26.53 1.40
CA THR A 396 -8.76 -26.08 2.36
C THR A 396 -8.41 -24.61 2.18
N TYR A 397 -8.25 -24.13 0.94
CA TYR A 397 -7.94 -22.75 0.62
C TYR A 397 -9.12 -21.80 0.90
N GLN A 398 -10.38 -22.23 0.72
CA GLN A 398 -11.56 -21.45 1.13
C GLN A 398 -11.68 -21.34 2.66
N LYS A 399 -11.46 -22.44 3.41
CA LYS A 399 -11.33 -22.41 4.87
C LYS A 399 -10.20 -21.45 5.29
N GLY A 400 -9.10 -21.47 4.56
CA GLY A 400 -7.97 -20.56 4.66
C GLY A 400 -8.36 -19.09 4.50
N CYS A 401 -9.03 -18.73 3.41
CA CYS A 401 -9.55 -17.39 3.16
C CYS A 401 -10.51 -16.92 4.27
N LYS A 402 -11.36 -17.82 4.79
CA LYS A 402 -12.25 -17.52 5.93
C LYS A 402 -11.46 -17.21 7.21
N LYS A 403 -10.48 -18.04 7.55
CA LYS A 403 -9.69 -17.97 8.79
C LYS A 403 -8.64 -16.85 8.79
N TYR A 404 -7.82 -16.77 7.76
CA TYR A 404 -6.62 -15.91 7.74
C TYR A 404 -6.87 -14.53 7.15
N ILE A 405 -7.59 -14.45 6.01
CA ILE A 405 -7.91 -13.17 5.35
C ILE A 405 -9.10 -12.48 6.02
N MET A 406 -10.22 -13.20 6.17
CA MET A 406 -11.46 -12.62 6.71
C MET A 406 -11.51 -12.58 8.24
N LYS A 407 -10.59 -13.28 8.93
CA LYS A 407 -10.53 -13.42 10.40
C LYS A 407 -11.83 -13.94 11.03
N GLU A 408 -12.59 -14.73 10.29
CA GLU A 408 -13.82 -15.40 10.75
C GLU A 408 -13.50 -16.79 11.30
N LYS A 409 -14.17 -17.23 12.38
CA LYS A 409 -14.01 -18.59 12.91
C LYS A 409 -14.60 -19.63 11.95
N ILE A 410 -13.98 -20.80 11.90
CA ILE A 410 -14.51 -21.96 11.15
C ILE A 410 -15.70 -22.59 11.89
N GLU A 411 -15.75 -22.49 13.22
CA GLU A 411 -16.90 -22.91 14.04
C GLU A 411 -18.23 -22.23 13.64
N ASP A 412 -18.20 -20.98 13.20
CA ASP A 412 -19.41 -20.18 12.88
C ASP A 412 -20.12 -20.59 11.58
N VAL A 413 -19.66 -21.66 10.91
CA VAL A 413 -20.10 -22.06 9.57
C VAL A 413 -21.61 -22.28 9.46
N ASP A 414 -22.30 -22.83 10.47
CA ASP A 414 -23.76 -22.98 10.39
C ASP A 414 -24.50 -21.64 10.53
N SER A 415 -23.91 -20.65 11.20
CA SER A 415 -24.43 -19.28 11.21
C SER A 415 -24.22 -18.61 9.85
N ALA A 416 -23.04 -18.82 9.25
CA ALA A 416 -22.72 -18.37 7.90
C ALA A 416 -23.65 -19.00 6.84
N ARG A 417 -23.94 -20.31 6.93
CA ARG A 417 -24.90 -21.03 6.07
C ARG A 417 -26.31 -20.44 6.18
N ARG A 418 -26.81 -20.17 7.40
CA ARG A 418 -28.10 -19.49 7.60
C ARG A 418 -28.13 -18.08 6.99
N ASN A 419 -27.04 -17.32 7.08
CA ASN A 419 -26.94 -16.00 6.43
C ASN A 419 -26.88 -16.10 4.89
N MET A 420 -26.17 -17.08 4.35
CA MET A 420 -26.15 -17.38 2.91
C MET A 420 -27.54 -17.80 2.40
N GLN A 421 -28.31 -18.58 3.17
CA GLN A 421 -29.70 -18.95 2.83
C GLN A 421 -30.63 -17.72 2.78
N LYS A 422 -30.54 -16.79 3.74
CA LYS A 422 -31.27 -15.50 3.69
C LYS A 422 -30.91 -14.72 2.41
N MET A 423 -29.62 -14.65 2.07
CA MET A 423 -29.16 -13.98 0.85
C MET A 423 -29.64 -14.71 -0.41
N HIS A 424 -29.75 -16.03 -0.41
CA HIS A 424 -30.34 -16.78 -1.53
C HIS A 424 -31.80 -16.39 -1.75
N PHE A 425 -32.61 -16.36 -0.68
CA PHE A 425 -34.02 -15.99 -0.76
C PHE A 425 -34.21 -14.56 -1.24
N LEU A 426 -33.44 -13.60 -0.69
CA LEU A 426 -33.40 -12.21 -1.16
C LEU A 426 -33.00 -12.12 -2.64
N HIS A 427 -32.00 -12.90 -3.07
CA HIS A 427 -31.57 -12.92 -4.46
C HIS A 427 -32.66 -13.46 -5.41
N ARG A 428 -33.38 -14.51 -5.02
CA ARG A 428 -34.53 -15.03 -5.79
C ARG A 428 -35.68 -14.04 -5.85
N ILE A 429 -36.02 -13.37 -4.75
CA ILE A 429 -37.02 -12.28 -4.75
C ILE A 429 -36.62 -11.18 -5.76
N VAL A 430 -35.35 -10.73 -5.73
CA VAL A 430 -34.89 -9.69 -6.66
C VAL A 430 -34.86 -10.17 -8.11
N GLN A 431 -34.55 -11.44 -8.38
CA GLN A 431 -34.71 -12.03 -9.71
C GLN A 431 -36.18 -12.01 -10.18
N LEU A 432 -37.13 -12.41 -9.32
CA LEU A 432 -38.56 -12.37 -9.63
C LEU A 432 -39.07 -10.93 -9.86
N ILE A 433 -38.63 -9.96 -9.06
CA ILE A 433 -38.97 -8.53 -9.25
C ILE A 433 -38.41 -8.01 -10.58
N MET A 434 -37.17 -8.35 -10.94
CA MET A 434 -36.61 -7.98 -12.25
C MET A 434 -37.34 -8.65 -13.42
N MET A 435 -37.69 -9.94 -13.30
CA MET A 435 -38.48 -10.64 -14.32
C MET A 435 -39.88 -10.03 -14.46
N TYR A 436 -40.55 -9.68 -13.37
CA TYR A 436 -41.82 -8.98 -13.38
C TYR A 436 -41.70 -7.59 -14.01
N GLY A 437 -40.66 -6.82 -13.68
CA GLY A 437 -40.39 -5.52 -14.31
C GLY A 437 -40.16 -5.62 -15.82
N VAL A 438 -39.38 -6.60 -16.27
CA VAL A 438 -39.18 -6.89 -17.71
C VAL A 438 -40.50 -7.34 -18.36
N TRP A 439 -41.30 -8.18 -17.69
CA TRP A 439 -42.61 -8.59 -18.20
C TRP A 439 -43.58 -7.41 -18.34
N CYS A 440 -43.62 -6.48 -17.38
CA CYS A 440 -44.41 -5.26 -17.48
C CYS A 440 -43.93 -4.31 -18.60
N LEU A 441 -42.62 -4.24 -18.85
CA LEU A 441 -42.06 -3.47 -19.97
C LEU A 441 -42.39 -4.11 -21.33
N LEU A 442 -42.32 -5.43 -21.45
CA LEU A 442 -42.60 -6.16 -22.69
C LEU A 442 -44.10 -6.31 -22.99
N SER A 443 -44.94 -6.41 -21.96
CA SER A 443 -46.41 -6.46 -22.10
C SER A 443 -47.04 -5.07 -22.28
N CYS A 444 -46.23 -4.03 -22.49
CA CYS A 444 -46.66 -2.64 -22.57
C CYS A 444 -47.20 -2.29 -23.97
N GLU A 445 -48.23 -3.00 -24.45
CA GLU A 445 -49.08 -2.49 -25.54
C GLU A 445 -49.72 -1.15 -25.16
N THR A 446 -49.85 -0.89 -23.85
CA THR A 446 -50.19 0.40 -23.26
C THR A 446 -49.15 1.51 -23.46
N ALA A 447 -47.99 1.26 -24.08
CA ALA A 447 -46.97 2.31 -24.28
C ALA A 447 -47.50 3.50 -25.09
N THR A 448 -48.34 3.24 -26.10
CA THR A 448 -49.04 4.27 -26.89
C THR A 448 -50.07 5.03 -26.07
N THR A 449 -50.78 4.33 -25.17
CA THR A 449 -51.76 4.91 -24.23
C THR A 449 -51.08 5.80 -23.19
N CYS A 450 -49.94 5.36 -22.64
CA CYS A 450 -49.15 6.16 -21.71
C CYS A 450 -48.57 7.41 -22.39
N TYR A 451 -48.15 7.31 -23.66
CA TYR A 451 -47.65 8.47 -24.42
C TYR A 451 -48.76 9.50 -24.70
N SER A 452 -49.98 9.07 -25.04
CA SER A 452 -51.11 9.99 -25.26
C SER A 452 -51.61 10.63 -23.95
N VAL A 453 -51.65 9.88 -22.84
CA VAL A 453 -51.95 10.41 -21.50
C VAL A 453 -50.87 11.39 -21.04
N PHE A 454 -49.59 11.11 -21.27
CA PHE A 454 -48.47 11.99 -20.91
C PHE A 454 -48.53 13.32 -21.68
N LEU A 455 -48.76 13.29 -23.00
CA LEU A 455 -48.96 14.50 -23.81
C LEU A 455 -50.18 15.31 -23.36
N THR A 456 -51.30 14.64 -23.07
CA THR A 456 -52.53 15.29 -22.58
C THR A 456 -52.35 15.90 -21.18
N GLY A 457 -51.53 15.27 -20.33
CA GLY A 457 -51.15 15.78 -19.01
C GLY A 457 -50.20 16.98 -19.10
N ALA A 458 -49.14 16.88 -19.89
CA ALA A 458 -48.18 17.98 -20.12
C ALA A 458 -48.86 19.23 -20.69
N SER A 459 -49.81 19.04 -21.62
CA SER A 459 -50.65 20.12 -22.17
C SER A 459 -51.49 20.87 -21.11
N LYS A 460 -51.83 20.24 -19.98
CA LYS A 460 -52.60 20.86 -18.89
C LYS A 460 -51.72 21.40 -17.76
N LEU A 461 -50.54 20.81 -17.54
CA LEU A 461 -49.56 21.28 -16.56
C LEU A 461 -48.84 22.57 -16.99
N LEU A 462 -48.70 22.81 -18.29
CA LEU A 462 -48.14 24.07 -18.81
C LEU A 462 -49.07 25.29 -18.69
N SER A 463 -50.35 25.09 -18.32
CA SER A 463 -51.34 26.18 -18.25
C SER A 463 -51.65 26.71 -16.85
N ILE A 464 -51.06 26.18 -15.77
CA ILE A 464 -51.36 26.63 -14.39
C ILE A 464 -50.09 26.78 -13.54
N SER A 465 -49.70 28.03 -13.32
CA SER A 465 -48.75 28.54 -12.31
C SER A 465 -49.01 30.06 -12.20
N PRO A 466 -48.93 30.73 -11.03
CA PRO A 466 -48.15 30.33 -9.85
C PRO A 466 -48.86 30.42 -8.49
N MET A 467 -48.30 29.75 -7.47
CA MET A 467 -47.88 30.45 -6.24
C MET A 467 -46.87 29.64 -5.42
N LEU A 468 -45.97 30.35 -4.72
CA LEU A 468 -45.21 29.81 -3.59
C LEU A 468 -46.07 29.91 -2.31
N ALA A 469 -45.82 29.05 -1.31
CA ALA A 469 -45.15 29.45 -0.05
C ALA A 469 -45.42 28.51 1.16
N VAL A 470 -44.57 28.66 2.19
CA VAL A 470 -44.69 28.20 3.60
C VAL A 470 -44.44 26.70 3.87
N ALA A 471 -43.93 26.41 5.07
CA ALA A 471 -43.37 25.14 5.54
C ALA A 471 -43.86 24.78 6.98
N GLU A 472 -43.24 23.75 7.61
CA GLU A 472 -43.27 23.38 9.06
C GLU A 472 -44.58 22.73 9.61
N GLU A 473 -44.57 21.81 10.61
CA GLU A 473 -43.53 20.86 11.12
C GLU A 473 -44.14 19.40 11.21
N VAL A 474 -44.19 18.54 12.25
CA VAL A 474 -43.77 18.50 13.68
C VAL A 474 -43.29 17.08 14.09
N GLY A 475 -42.12 16.94 14.73
CA GLY A 475 -41.69 15.73 15.49
C GLY A 475 -41.18 14.53 14.65
N GLY A 476 -40.42 13.54 15.18
CA GLY A 476 -40.07 13.13 16.55
C GLY A 476 -40.42 11.63 16.75
N VAL A 477 -39.64 10.71 17.34
CA VAL A 477 -38.41 10.74 18.18
C VAL A 477 -37.58 9.43 17.97
N GLU A 478 -36.28 9.47 18.27
CA GLU A 478 -35.23 8.42 18.49
C GLU A 478 -35.45 6.91 18.17
N VAL A 479 -34.36 6.24 17.73
CA VAL A 479 -33.63 5.19 18.51
C VAL A 479 -32.26 4.86 17.85
N MET A 480 -31.32 4.33 18.67
CA MET A 480 -29.92 3.94 18.40
C MET A 480 -29.68 3.15 17.08
N ASP A 481 -28.56 3.35 16.36
CA ASP A 481 -27.13 3.21 16.70
C ASP A 481 -26.63 1.75 16.79
N VAL A 482 -26.57 1.08 15.62
CA VAL A 482 -25.80 -0.16 15.39
C VAL A 482 -25.18 -0.12 13.98
N LEU A 483 -24.04 -0.81 13.79
CA LEU A 483 -23.29 -0.98 12.53
C LEU A 483 -22.62 0.29 11.97
N ASP A 484 -21.47 0.64 12.54
CA ASP A 484 -20.48 1.58 11.99
C ASP A 484 -19.04 1.06 12.24
N ASP A 485 -18.79 -0.19 11.83
CA ASP A 485 -17.48 -0.85 11.99
C ASP A 485 -17.15 -1.79 10.79
N ALA A 486 -16.77 -1.17 9.66
CA ALA A 486 -16.19 -1.82 8.49
C ALA A 486 -15.44 -0.79 7.62
N GLY A 487 -14.12 -0.68 7.79
CA GLY A 487 -13.30 0.38 7.19
C GLY A 487 -13.14 0.31 5.66
N ALA A 488 -14.08 0.88 4.90
CA ALA A 488 -14.08 0.89 3.43
C ALA A 488 -14.48 2.25 2.81
N ALA A 489 -14.09 3.38 3.44
CA ALA A 489 -14.79 4.66 3.25
C ALA A 489 -14.00 5.90 2.76
N GLU A 490 -12.74 5.80 2.32
CA GLU A 490 -12.01 6.81 1.52
C GLU A 490 -11.16 6.04 0.49
N VAL A 491 -11.36 6.13 -0.83
CA VAL A 491 -11.24 7.26 -1.78
C VAL A 491 -12.29 7.18 -2.90
N LEU A 492 -12.84 8.32 -3.37
CA LEU A 492 -13.25 8.60 -4.78
C LEU A 492 -14.08 9.91 -4.88
N GLU A 493 -13.47 11.05 -4.56
CA GLU A 493 -13.92 12.36 -5.05
C GLU A 493 -12.86 12.92 -6.00
N GLU A 494 -13.25 13.81 -6.92
CA GLU A 494 -12.41 14.38 -7.99
C GLU A 494 -11.90 13.39 -9.05
N LEU A 495 -12.78 13.12 -10.03
CA LEU A 495 -12.48 13.30 -11.46
C LEU A 495 -13.82 13.47 -12.22
N PRO A 496 -14.03 14.51 -13.04
CA PRO A 496 -15.30 14.75 -13.72
C PRO A 496 -15.41 13.91 -15.00
N ILE A 497 -15.74 12.63 -14.88
CA ILE A 497 -16.09 11.79 -16.04
C ILE A 497 -17.51 12.16 -16.51
N ARG A 498 -17.60 13.20 -17.35
CA ARG A 498 -18.72 13.35 -18.28
C ARG A 498 -18.68 12.13 -19.21
N ILE A 499 -19.68 11.26 -19.10
CA ILE A 499 -19.91 10.23 -20.12
C ILE A 499 -20.53 10.94 -21.31
N ASP A 500 -19.66 11.35 -22.23
CA ASP A 500 -20.04 12.00 -23.48
C ASP A 500 -20.60 10.95 -24.46
N MET A 501 -21.92 10.93 -24.62
CA MET A 501 -22.60 9.93 -25.46
C MET A 501 -22.23 10.06 -26.94
N ASP A 502 -21.79 11.23 -27.41
CA ASP A 502 -21.54 11.47 -28.83
C ASP A 502 -20.34 10.65 -29.33
N ARG A 503 -19.38 10.34 -28.45
CA ARG A 503 -18.28 9.40 -28.74
C ARG A 503 -18.71 7.93 -28.84
N PHE A 504 -19.91 7.56 -28.40
CA PHE A 504 -20.40 6.19 -28.45
C PHE A 504 -21.01 5.83 -29.82
N LEU A 505 -21.64 6.80 -30.51
CA LEU A 505 -22.30 6.57 -31.80
C LEU A 505 -21.33 6.60 -33.00
N VAL A 506 -20.35 7.51 -33.00
CA VAL A 506 -19.53 7.80 -34.19
C VAL A 506 -18.53 6.68 -34.56
N ARG A 507 -18.18 5.77 -33.62
CA ARG A 507 -17.10 4.78 -33.85
C ARG A 507 -17.52 3.42 -34.40
N ASN A 508 -18.81 3.15 -34.54
CA ASN A 508 -19.34 1.88 -35.05
C ASN A 508 -19.97 1.96 -36.44
N VAL A 509 -19.90 3.11 -37.12
CA VAL A 509 -20.42 3.31 -38.48
C VAL A 509 -19.34 3.91 -39.38
N THR A 510 -18.29 3.15 -39.67
CA THR A 510 -17.45 3.25 -40.90
C THR A 510 -16.34 2.18 -40.89
N LYS A 511 -16.67 0.97 -41.34
CA LYS A 511 -15.70 0.05 -41.94
C LYS A 511 -16.30 -0.53 -43.22
N ASP A 512 -15.52 -0.39 -44.30
CA ASP A 512 -15.61 -1.02 -45.62
C ASP A 512 -16.03 -0.12 -46.79
N THR A 513 -15.03 0.48 -47.45
CA THR A 513 -14.96 0.55 -48.93
C THR A 513 -13.53 0.85 -49.44
N THR A 514 -12.88 -0.20 -49.97
CA THR A 514 -12.11 -0.23 -51.23
C THR A 514 -10.98 0.80 -51.57
N THR A 515 -9.75 0.25 -51.58
CA THR A 515 -8.73 0.32 -52.66
C THR A 515 -7.96 1.59 -53.07
N VAL A 516 -6.64 1.55 -52.81
CA VAL A 516 -5.51 1.61 -53.78
C VAL A 516 -5.48 2.71 -54.86
N LYS A 517 -4.40 3.53 -54.83
CA LYS A 517 -3.60 3.87 -56.04
C LYS A 517 -2.16 4.31 -55.69
N ARG A 518 -1.22 4.03 -56.62
CA ARG A 518 0.22 4.38 -56.56
C ARG A 518 0.52 5.64 -57.38
N LYS A 519 1.47 6.48 -56.95
CA LYS A 519 2.71 6.86 -57.68
C LYS A 519 3.58 7.86 -56.86
N LYS A 520 4.91 7.65 -56.80
CA LYS A 520 5.98 8.40 -57.51
C LYS A 520 5.94 9.92 -57.26
N SER A 521 6.89 10.55 -56.55
CA SER A 521 8.37 10.64 -56.67
C SER A 521 8.84 11.73 -57.64
N LEU A 522 9.63 12.67 -57.13
CA LEU A 522 10.64 13.48 -57.82
C LEU A 522 11.53 14.14 -56.74
N ASP A 523 12.78 14.42 -57.11
CA ASP A 523 13.83 14.96 -56.23
C ASP A 523 14.14 16.43 -56.62
N ASP A 524 15.39 16.88 -56.39
CA ASP A 524 16.05 18.09 -56.92
C ASP A 524 15.82 19.46 -56.21
N ASP A 525 16.64 19.69 -55.18
CA ASP A 525 17.76 20.66 -55.16
C ASP A 525 17.64 22.23 -55.18
N VAL A 526 18.60 22.82 -54.45
CA VAL A 526 19.29 24.14 -54.60
C VAL A 526 18.72 25.44 -53.99
N ASP A 527 19.43 25.88 -52.93
CA ASP A 527 19.89 27.22 -52.52
C ASP A 527 18.99 28.46 -52.29
N VAL A 528 19.17 29.01 -51.07
CA VAL A 528 19.60 30.39 -50.72
C VAL A 528 18.99 31.58 -51.51
N ASP A 529 18.22 32.43 -50.80
CA ASP A 529 18.75 33.75 -50.43
C ASP A 529 18.08 34.37 -49.18
N VAL A 530 18.65 35.47 -48.69
CA VAL A 530 18.36 36.14 -47.41
C VAL A 530 17.25 37.18 -47.52
N ALA A 531 16.36 37.20 -46.52
CA ALA A 531 15.62 38.40 -46.12
C ALA A 531 15.46 38.41 -44.59
N GLU A 532 15.83 39.53 -43.96
CA GLU A 532 15.54 39.80 -42.55
C GLU A 532 14.09 40.26 -42.38
N ASP A 533 13.46 39.93 -41.25
CA ASP A 533 12.91 41.02 -40.44
C ASP A 533 12.84 40.64 -38.94
N THR A 534 12.88 41.66 -38.09
CA THR A 534 13.03 41.54 -36.64
C THR A 534 11.70 41.56 -35.88
N GLU A 535 11.57 40.74 -34.82
CA GLU A 535 11.07 41.14 -33.48
C GLU A 535 10.82 39.94 -32.53
N THR A 536 11.84 39.42 -31.81
CA THR A 536 11.59 38.73 -30.51
C THR A 536 12.76 38.66 -29.50
N THR A 537 13.86 39.41 -29.67
CA THR A 537 15.09 39.23 -28.85
C THR A 537 15.20 40.23 -27.68
N GLN A 538 14.14 40.40 -26.88
CA GLN A 538 14.19 41.19 -25.62
C GLN A 538 13.64 40.44 -24.40
N ARG A 539 14.26 39.30 -24.02
CA ARG A 539 14.14 38.80 -22.64
C ARG A 539 15.27 37.92 -22.10
N SER A 540 16.07 37.30 -22.97
CA SER A 540 17.07 36.28 -22.55
C SER A 540 18.47 36.82 -22.21
N GLN A 541 18.74 38.12 -22.39
CA GLN A 541 20.05 38.73 -22.08
C GLN A 541 19.96 39.73 -20.91
N LYS A 542 19.78 39.22 -19.68
CA LYS A 542 20.01 40.03 -18.46
C LYS A 542 20.58 39.29 -17.25
N ILE A 543 20.98 38.02 -17.40
CA ILE A 543 21.50 37.17 -16.30
C ILE A 543 22.76 36.40 -16.73
N SER A 544 23.65 37.03 -17.50
CA SER A 544 24.92 36.41 -17.95
C SER A 544 26.10 37.40 -18.09
N LYS A 545 26.03 38.56 -17.41
CA LYS A 545 27.14 39.53 -17.29
C LYS A 545 27.18 40.15 -15.90
N LYS A 546 27.48 39.33 -14.88
CA LYS A 546 28.00 39.80 -13.58
C LYS A 546 28.76 38.68 -12.87
N ASN A 547 29.92 38.33 -13.42
CA ASN A 547 30.98 37.55 -12.76
C ASN A 547 32.29 37.76 -13.54
N ASN A 548 33.14 38.66 -13.05
CA ASN A 548 34.58 38.49 -12.86
C ASN A 548 35.24 39.85 -12.56
N LEU A 549 36.12 39.85 -11.55
CA LEU A 549 37.21 40.78 -11.30
C LEU A 549 36.85 42.28 -11.15
N LEU A 550 36.72 42.72 -9.90
CA LEU A 550 37.72 43.60 -9.29
C LEU A 550 37.97 43.09 -7.86
N ASP A 551 39.22 43.09 -7.43
CA ASP A 551 39.64 42.87 -6.05
C ASP A 551 39.67 44.23 -5.31
N ASP A 552 39.35 44.22 -4.02
CA ASP A 552 39.97 44.99 -2.92
C ASP A 552 39.17 44.73 -1.61
N ASP A 553 39.80 44.93 -0.45
CA ASP A 553 39.29 44.51 0.86
C ASP A 553 38.07 45.31 1.37
N ASP A 554 37.11 44.63 2.01
CA ASP A 554 36.83 44.87 3.44
C ASP A 554 35.86 43.84 4.11
N GLU A 555 36.07 43.68 5.43
CA GLU A 555 35.23 43.09 6.49
C GLU A 555 34.19 41.96 6.20
N ASN A 556 34.53 40.74 6.63
CA ASN A 556 33.57 39.65 6.92
C ASN A 556 33.39 39.51 8.45
N GLU A 557 32.24 39.88 9.01
CA GLU A 557 31.89 39.52 10.40
C GLU A 557 31.31 38.08 10.49
N PRO A 558 31.67 37.28 11.51
CA PRO A 558 31.37 35.85 11.53
C PRO A 558 29.98 35.50 12.09
N GLN A 559 29.26 34.62 11.40
CA GLN A 559 27.93 34.14 11.79
C GLN A 559 27.88 33.37 13.13
N THR A 560 29.02 32.99 13.72
CA THR A 560 29.08 32.23 14.99
C THR A 560 28.56 33.00 16.21
N GLY A 561 28.75 34.33 16.26
CA GLY A 561 28.51 35.11 17.48
C GLY A 561 27.04 35.15 17.95
N ARG A 562 26.07 35.00 17.03
CA ARG A 562 24.63 34.99 17.38
C ARG A 562 24.24 33.77 18.21
N THR A 563 24.75 32.58 17.87
CA THR A 563 24.41 31.35 18.60
C THR A 563 25.13 31.24 19.94
N GLU A 564 26.34 31.80 20.06
CA GLU A 564 27.06 31.86 21.34
C GLU A 564 26.33 32.76 22.34
N THR A 565 25.85 33.93 21.90
CA THR A 565 24.99 34.82 22.70
C THR A 565 23.71 34.10 23.15
N LEU A 566 23.06 33.34 22.26
CA LEU A 566 21.87 32.55 22.59
C LEU A 566 22.14 31.51 23.69
N CYS A 567 23.31 30.85 23.66
CA CYS A 567 23.71 29.87 24.68
C CYS A 567 23.96 30.51 26.06
N GLN A 568 24.42 31.76 26.11
CA GLN A 568 24.54 32.52 27.35
C GLN A 568 23.16 32.80 27.95
N THR A 569 22.22 33.34 27.16
CA THR A 569 20.83 33.58 27.61
C THR A 569 20.11 32.29 28.03
N PHE A 570 20.38 31.16 27.36
CA PHE A 570 19.83 29.86 27.77
C PHE A 570 20.40 29.34 29.10
N SER A 571 21.51 29.89 29.58
CA SER A 571 22.08 29.56 30.90
C SER A 571 21.34 30.30 32.02
N GLU A 572 20.87 31.52 31.79
CA GLU A 572 20.04 32.30 32.73
C GLU A 572 18.67 31.63 33.00
N ILE A 573 18.08 31.02 31.96
CA ILE A 573 16.84 30.24 32.06
C ILE A 573 17.00 29.06 33.03
N LEU A 574 18.18 28.41 33.04
CA LEU A 574 18.47 27.28 33.94
C LEU A 574 18.63 27.70 35.40
N THR A 575 18.92 28.98 35.66
CA THR A 575 18.97 29.56 37.01
C THR A 575 17.63 30.16 37.46
N THR A 576 16.57 30.04 36.66
CA THR A 576 15.25 30.63 36.94
C THR A 576 14.22 29.54 37.27
N ASP A 577 13.46 29.71 38.36
CA ASP A 577 12.38 28.78 38.73
C ASP A 577 11.22 28.81 37.72
N LEU A 578 11.18 27.81 36.84
CA LEU A 578 10.12 27.66 35.84
C LEU A 578 8.81 27.18 36.48
N VAL A 579 7.78 28.03 36.45
CA VAL A 579 6.45 27.70 36.99
C VAL A 579 5.73 26.73 36.06
N TRP A 580 5.63 25.47 36.46
CA TRP A 580 4.93 24.42 35.73
C TRP A 580 3.44 24.34 36.11
N LYS A 581 2.57 24.36 35.10
CA LYS A 581 1.12 24.17 35.24
C LYS A 581 0.74 22.77 34.76
N LYS A 582 0.11 21.98 35.64
CA LYS A 582 -0.41 20.64 35.28
C LYS A 582 -1.87 20.68 34.87
N VAL A 583 -2.24 19.84 33.90
CA VAL A 583 -3.63 19.54 33.53
C VAL A 583 -3.79 18.02 33.58
N ILE A 584 -4.57 17.53 34.54
CA ILE A 584 -4.79 16.10 34.76
C ILE A 584 -6.28 15.78 34.56
N LYS A 585 -6.57 14.76 33.75
CA LYS A 585 -7.89 14.10 33.62
C LYS A 585 -7.67 12.58 33.52
N SER A 586 -8.75 11.80 33.37
CA SER A 586 -8.65 10.35 33.16
C SER A 586 -7.71 10.01 32.01
N ASN A 587 -6.62 9.28 32.30
CA ASN A 587 -5.53 8.94 31.37
C ASN A 587 -4.87 10.14 30.64
N LEU A 588 -4.99 11.36 31.16
CA LEU A 588 -4.38 12.58 30.63
C LEU A 588 -3.50 13.21 31.70
N ASP A 589 -2.19 13.29 31.46
CA ASP A 589 -1.25 14.10 32.23
C ASP A 589 -0.49 15.00 31.23
N LEU A 590 -0.69 16.31 31.39
CA LEU A 590 0.01 17.36 30.66
C LEU A 590 0.69 18.29 31.67
N SER A 591 1.95 18.64 31.42
CA SER A 591 2.67 19.70 32.15
C SER A 591 3.10 20.78 31.16
N HIS A 592 2.82 22.05 31.41
CA HIS A 592 3.26 23.14 30.53
C HIS A 592 3.89 24.31 31.31
N THR A 593 4.80 25.02 30.66
CA THR A 593 5.43 26.24 31.17
C THR A 593 5.78 27.20 30.03
N VAL A 594 6.05 28.47 30.34
CA VAL A 594 6.60 29.43 29.38
C VAL A 594 8.12 29.34 29.50
N LEU A 595 8.74 28.59 28.59
CA LEU A 595 10.19 28.35 28.56
C LEU A 595 10.97 29.59 28.15
N PHE A 596 10.42 30.37 27.21
CA PHE A 596 11.05 31.57 26.67
C PHE A 596 10.19 32.81 26.93
N SER A 597 10.83 33.86 27.44
CA SER A 597 10.26 35.21 27.42
C SER A 597 10.08 35.68 25.97
N LYS A 598 9.22 36.68 25.72
CA LYS A 598 8.86 37.10 24.35
C LYS A 598 10.09 37.37 23.48
N GLY A 599 11.07 38.15 23.98
CA GLY A 599 12.27 38.50 23.20
C GLY A 599 13.12 37.29 22.84
N ILE A 600 13.35 36.38 23.79
CA ILE A 600 14.09 35.13 23.52
C ILE A 600 13.32 34.26 22.51
N ALA A 601 12.00 34.17 22.65
CA ALA A 601 11.15 33.42 21.75
C ALA A 601 11.12 34.02 20.33
N ASP A 602 11.15 35.35 20.20
CA ASP A 602 11.28 36.07 18.93
C ASP A 602 12.63 35.73 18.26
N THR A 603 13.76 35.89 18.96
CA THR A 603 15.10 35.56 18.42
C THR A 603 15.27 34.09 18.04
N VAL A 604 14.75 33.16 18.86
CA VAL A 604 14.76 31.73 18.51
C VAL A 604 13.90 31.46 17.28
N MET A 605 12.78 32.17 17.10
CA MET A 605 11.94 32.03 15.91
C MET A 605 12.60 32.59 14.65
N GLU A 606 13.33 33.70 14.74
CA GLU A 606 14.11 34.26 13.63
C GLU A 606 15.20 33.27 13.17
N LEU A 607 16.04 32.79 14.09
CA LEU A 607 17.08 31.80 13.80
C LEU A 607 16.50 30.48 13.24
N LEU A 608 15.28 30.08 13.64
CA LEU A 608 14.61 28.90 13.08
C LEU A 608 14.04 29.12 11.67
N GLU A 609 13.73 30.35 11.27
CA GLU A 609 13.36 30.66 9.88
C GLU A 609 14.61 30.77 8.98
N GLU A 610 15.76 31.13 9.54
CA GLU A 610 17.08 31.12 8.87
C GLU A 610 17.67 29.70 8.72
N GLU A 611 17.76 28.91 9.80
CA GLU A 611 18.49 27.63 9.83
C GLU A 611 17.67 26.39 9.38
N VAL A 612 16.33 26.41 9.49
CA VAL A 612 15.53 25.18 9.26
C VAL A 612 15.26 24.94 7.77
N VAL A 613 16.03 24.02 7.19
CA VAL A 613 15.81 23.50 5.84
C VAL A 613 14.61 22.55 5.82
N TYR A 614 13.43 23.08 5.57
CA TYR A 614 12.19 22.30 5.41
C TYR A 614 12.23 21.34 4.20
N PHE A 615 11.39 20.30 4.26
CA PHE A 615 11.20 19.35 3.18
C PHE A 615 10.61 19.99 1.91
N THR A 616 11.03 19.46 0.76
CA THR A 616 10.59 19.82 -0.60
C THR A 616 10.27 18.55 -1.41
N GLY A 617 9.70 18.70 -2.60
CA GLY A 617 9.36 17.56 -3.47
C GLY A 617 8.48 16.52 -2.78
N ASP A 618 8.79 15.24 -2.92
CA ASP A 618 8.04 14.13 -2.33
C ASP A 618 8.26 13.94 -0.82
N LEU A 619 9.13 14.72 -0.18
CA LEU A 619 9.20 14.83 1.28
C LEU A 619 8.19 15.85 1.83
N ALA A 620 7.65 16.74 0.97
CA ALA A 620 6.57 17.68 1.32
C ALA A 620 5.16 17.11 1.10
N LYS A 621 5.05 15.80 0.81
CA LYS A 621 3.79 15.08 0.56
C LYS A 621 3.64 13.95 1.59
N ILE A 622 2.41 13.73 2.07
CA ILE A 622 2.03 12.55 2.88
C ILE A 622 0.99 11.73 2.13
N GLN A 623 1.07 10.41 2.27
CA GLN A 623 0.06 9.50 1.73
C GLN A 623 -1.06 9.33 2.74
N VAL A 624 -2.17 10.04 2.55
CA VAL A 624 -3.37 9.97 3.41
C VAL A 624 -4.47 9.27 2.62
N PHE A 625 -4.97 8.15 3.16
CA PHE A 625 -5.90 7.24 2.46
C PHE A 625 -5.44 6.86 1.04
N GLY A 626 -4.15 6.59 0.86
CA GLY A 626 -3.56 6.17 -0.42
C GLY A 626 -3.29 7.30 -1.42
N ARG A 627 -3.79 8.52 -1.19
CA ARG A 627 -3.50 9.70 -2.03
C ARG A 627 -2.33 10.50 -1.49
N TRP A 628 -1.43 10.92 -2.38
CA TRP A 628 -0.40 11.91 -2.06
C TRP A 628 -1.02 13.30 -1.92
N HIS A 629 -1.12 13.78 -0.69
CA HIS A 629 -1.52 15.15 -0.39
C HIS A 629 -0.30 15.97 0.01
N ASN A 630 -0.16 17.18 -0.54
CA ASN A 630 0.79 18.16 -0.01
C ASN A 630 0.46 18.39 1.47
N ILE A 631 1.49 18.34 2.32
CA ILE A 631 1.33 18.52 3.76
C ILE A 631 0.84 19.97 4.00
N PRO A 632 -0.28 20.21 4.71
CA PRO A 632 -0.84 21.55 4.92
C PRO A 632 -0.11 22.29 6.07
N ARG A 633 1.22 22.36 5.93
CA ARG A 633 2.27 22.95 6.79
C ARG A 633 3.62 22.47 6.24
N LYS A 634 4.71 23.23 6.40
CA LYS A 634 6.07 22.70 6.14
C LYS A 634 6.51 21.79 7.30
N GLN A 635 7.33 20.77 7.02
CA GLN A 635 7.93 19.89 8.03
C GLN A 635 9.45 19.75 7.82
N ALA A 636 10.18 19.46 8.90
CA ALA A 636 11.60 19.10 8.90
C ALA A 636 11.90 18.13 10.06
N THR A 637 12.96 17.34 9.95
CA THR A 637 13.37 16.36 10.97
C THR A 637 14.88 16.41 11.22
N TYR A 638 15.28 16.43 12.49
CA TYR A 638 16.68 16.40 12.91
C TYR A 638 16.84 15.40 14.06
N GLY A 639 18.02 14.79 14.17
CA GLY A 639 18.28 13.74 15.14
C GLY A 639 19.76 13.47 15.31
N ASP A 640 20.10 12.71 16.36
CA ASP A 640 21.47 12.26 16.56
C ASP A 640 21.92 11.26 15.46
N PRO A 641 23.23 11.18 15.15
CA PRO A 641 23.73 10.33 14.07
C PRO A 641 23.29 8.87 14.19
N GLY A 642 22.96 8.25 13.05
CA GLY A 642 22.46 6.87 12.98
C GLY A 642 20.94 6.72 13.20
N LEU A 643 20.23 7.73 13.73
CA LEU A 643 18.77 7.66 13.86
C LEU A 643 18.07 7.82 12.50
N THR A 644 17.42 6.75 12.05
CA THR A 644 16.33 6.84 11.06
C THR A 644 15.00 6.88 11.79
N TYR A 645 14.04 7.65 11.29
CA TYR A 645 12.74 7.85 11.94
C TYR A 645 11.59 7.68 10.94
N LYS A 646 10.54 6.96 11.36
CA LYS A 646 9.35 6.66 10.53
C LYS A 646 8.18 7.60 10.75
N TYR A 647 8.25 8.81 10.19
CA TYR A 647 7.10 9.71 10.20
C TYR A 647 6.06 9.33 9.13
N SER A 648 4.81 9.08 9.53
CA SER A 648 3.68 8.87 8.61
C SER A 648 3.92 7.79 7.53
N GLY A 649 4.75 6.78 7.83
CA GLY A 649 5.10 5.70 6.91
C GLY A 649 6.29 5.96 5.97
N LYS A 650 6.95 7.13 6.05
CA LYS A 650 8.16 7.44 5.29
C LYS A 650 9.37 7.46 6.21
N GLU A 651 10.43 6.74 5.84
CA GLU A 651 11.72 6.89 6.52
C GLU A 651 12.38 8.21 6.12
N THR A 652 12.81 8.97 7.11
CA THR A 652 13.66 10.14 6.93
C THR A 652 14.92 9.98 7.78
N PRO A 653 16.13 9.99 7.19
CA PRO A 653 17.36 10.01 7.99
C PRO A 653 17.43 11.32 8.78
N GLY A 654 17.81 11.23 10.05
CA GLY A 654 18.04 12.40 10.90
C GLY A 654 19.12 13.29 10.29
N ARG A 655 18.76 14.49 9.84
CA ARG A 655 19.75 15.49 9.47
C ARG A 655 20.50 15.93 10.74
N ALA A 656 21.78 16.23 10.59
CA ALA A 656 22.60 16.80 11.66
C ALA A 656 21.95 18.08 12.20
N TRP A 657 21.93 18.23 13.52
CA TRP A 657 21.26 19.34 14.20
C TRP A 657 21.83 20.71 13.81
N PRO A 658 21.00 21.65 13.30
CA PRO A 658 21.39 23.05 13.16
C PRO A 658 21.71 23.66 14.53
N PRO A 659 22.66 24.61 14.62
CA PRO A 659 23.07 25.23 15.88
C PRO A 659 21.91 25.69 16.78
N VAL A 660 20.90 26.40 16.27
CA VAL A 660 19.74 26.83 17.08
C VAL A 660 18.93 25.64 17.61
N VAL A 661 18.69 24.63 16.76
CA VAL A 661 17.86 23.47 17.12
C VAL A 661 18.57 22.62 18.18
N LYS A 662 19.90 22.48 18.08
CA LYS A 662 20.74 21.82 19.09
C LYS A 662 20.72 22.57 20.42
N ALA A 663 20.89 23.89 20.41
CA ALA A 663 20.85 24.70 21.62
C ALA A 663 19.50 24.60 22.35
N VAL A 664 18.38 24.66 21.60
CA VAL A 664 17.02 24.50 22.15
C VAL A 664 16.81 23.09 22.69
N ARG A 665 17.25 22.04 21.96
CA ARG A 665 17.20 20.65 22.44
C ARG A 665 17.93 20.49 23.77
N ASP A 666 19.15 21.02 23.87
CA ASP A 666 20.00 20.84 25.04
C ASP A 666 19.47 21.64 26.26
N LEU A 667 18.81 22.77 26.04
CA LEU A 667 18.02 23.46 27.07
C LEU A 667 16.80 22.62 27.52
N VAL A 668 16.00 22.11 26.58
CA VAL A 668 14.80 21.30 26.88
C VAL A 668 15.18 19.99 27.60
N ASN A 669 16.31 19.39 27.26
CA ASN A 669 16.87 18.23 27.99
C ASN A 669 17.10 18.59 29.47
N ARG A 670 17.86 19.67 29.74
CA ARG A 670 18.19 20.11 31.11
C ARG A 670 16.97 20.55 31.92
N VAL A 671 16.04 21.30 31.31
CA VAL A 671 14.83 21.82 31.96
C VAL A 671 13.82 20.72 32.30
N THR A 672 13.78 19.62 31.55
CA THR A 672 12.78 18.55 31.75
C THR A 672 13.33 17.33 32.49
N GLY A 673 14.66 17.17 32.57
CA GLY A 673 15.32 15.99 33.12
C GLY A 673 15.31 14.76 32.20
N TYR A 674 14.75 14.87 30.99
CA TYR A 674 14.73 13.81 29.99
C TYR A 674 15.77 14.05 28.89
N HIS A 675 16.14 13.00 28.17
CA HIS A 675 17.03 13.09 27.01
C HIS A 675 16.27 12.84 25.71
N TYR A 676 16.18 13.87 24.88
CA TYR A 676 15.63 13.84 23.53
C TYR A 676 16.75 13.78 22.50
N ASN A 677 16.68 12.78 21.62
CA ASN A 677 17.64 12.50 20.54
C ASN A 677 17.04 12.71 19.14
N PHE A 678 15.78 13.17 19.06
CA PHE A 678 15.08 13.46 17.81
C PHE A 678 14.12 14.65 17.93
N VAL A 679 13.88 15.37 16.84
CA VAL A 679 12.84 16.42 16.74
C VAL A 679 12.09 16.37 15.40
N LEU A 680 10.77 16.51 15.47
CA LEU A 680 9.91 16.84 14.34
C LEU A 680 9.51 18.32 14.40
N ILE A 681 9.97 19.12 13.44
CA ILE A 681 9.63 20.53 13.32
C ILE A 681 8.44 20.68 12.36
N ASN A 682 7.42 21.43 12.77
CA ASN A 682 6.24 21.77 11.97
C ASN A 682 6.09 23.29 11.88
N ARG A 683 6.11 23.85 10.67
CA ARG A 683 5.87 25.28 10.41
C ARG A 683 4.53 25.48 9.69
N TYR A 684 3.61 26.12 10.38
CA TYR A 684 2.30 26.53 9.89
C TYR A 684 2.42 27.97 9.40
N LYS A 685 2.14 28.24 8.12
CA LYS A 685 2.26 29.59 7.55
C LYS A 685 1.25 30.58 8.13
N ASP A 686 0.06 30.07 8.48
CA ASP A 686 -1.12 30.79 8.91
C ASP A 686 -2.09 29.84 9.65
N GLY A 687 -3.33 30.31 9.87
CA GLY A 687 -4.43 29.57 10.46
C GLY A 687 -5.10 28.50 9.58
N GLN A 688 -4.85 28.45 8.27
CA GLN A 688 -5.39 27.41 7.38
C GLN A 688 -4.57 26.13 7.46
N ASP A 689 -3.25 26.27 7.63
CA ASP A 689 -2.34 25.16 7.89
C ASP A 689 -2.72 24.44 9.21
N LYS A 690 -2.73 23.10 9.21
CA LYS A 690 -3.40 22.28 10.24
C LYS A 690 -2.77 20.90 10.49
N MET A 691 -3.15 20.31 11.63
CA MET A 691 -2.85 18.92 12.02
C MET A 691 -4.15 18.24 12.50
N GLY A 692 -4.43 17.01 12.03
CA GLY A 692 -5.65 16.27 12.36
C GLY A 692 -5.63 15.59 13.74
N GLU A 693 -6.73 14.93 14.13
CA GLU A 693 -6.83 14.11 15.36
C GLU A 693 -5.98 12.82 15.21
N HIS A 694 -4.73 12.86 15.67
CA HIS A 694 -3.72 11.79 15.60
C HIS A 694 -3.13 11.46 16.99
N LYS A 695 -2.36 10.37 17.07
CA LYS A 695 -1.50 10.03 18.22
C LYS A 695 -0.12 9.72 17.66
N ASP A 696 0.92 9.96 18.45
CA ASP A 696 2.29 9.61 18.11
C ASP A 696 2.51 8.11 18.41
N ASP A 697 1.75 7.24 17.74
CA ASP A 697 1.74 5.77 17.93
C ASP A 697 2.94 5.07 17.25
N GLU A 698 4.10 5.72 17.27
CA GLU A 698 5.34 5.25 16.66
C GLU A 698 6.02 4.25 17.60
N ARG A 699 6.19 2.99 17.16
CA ARG A 699 6.83 1.90 17.92
C ARG A 699 8.27 2.18 18.35
N GLU A 700 8.89 3.16 17.71
CA GLU A 700 10.27 3.60 17.92
C GLU A 700 10.37 4.61 19.08
N LEU A 701 9.27 5.02 19.72
CA LEU A 701 9.27 5.97 20.84
C LEU A 701 9.38 5.28 22.21
N HIS A 702 10.19 5.85 23.09
CA HIS A 702 10.35 5.37 24.47
C HIS A 702 9.04 5.54 25.28
N PRO A 703 8.44 4.46 25.81
CA PRO A 703 7.07 4.50 26.36
C PRO A 703 6.89 5.44 27.55
N ASP A 704 7.93 5.60 28.38
CA ASP A 704 7.88 6.41 29.61
C ASP A 704 8.54 7.79 29.48
N THR A 705 9.04 8.18 28.31
CA THR A 705 9.58 9.54 28.12
C THR A 705 8.48 10.44 27.55
N PRO A 706 8.15 11.58 28.20
CA PRO A 706 7.15 12.51 27.70
C PRO A 706 7.48 13.02 26.30
N ILE A 707 6.46 13.40 25.52
CA ILE A 707 6.68 14.10 24.26
C ILE A 707 6.71 15.61 24.53
N ALA A 708 7.82 16.27 24.21
CA ALA A 708 8.06 17.68 24.52
C ALA A 708 7.82 18.57 23.29
N SER A 709 6.75 19.35 23.29
CA SER A 709 6.33 20.22 22.18
C SER A 709 6.50 21.69 22.54
N LEU A 710 7.53 22.34 21.99
CA LEU A 710 7.76 23.78 22.08
C LEU A 710 6.98 24.51 20.98
N SER A 711 6.34 25.63 21.32
CA SER A 711 5.56 26.48 20.40
C SER A 711 6.15 27.89 20.29
N LEU A 712 6.28 28.37 19.05
CA LEU A 712 6.79 29.71 18.72
C LEU A 712 5.89 30.40 17.69
N GLY A 713 5.76 31.71 17.79
CA GLY A 713 4.95 32.57 16.92
C GLY A 713 3.46 32.60 17.28
N GLN A 714 2.62 32.57 16.25
CA GLN A 714 1.17 32.70 16.34
C GLN A 714 0.54 31.68 17.30
N THR A 715 -0.11 32.17 18.35
CA THR A 715 -0.89 31.34 19.28
C THR A 715 -1.95 30.55 18.52
N ARG A 716 -2.10 29.26 18.85
CA ARG A 716 -3.10 28.34 18.27
C ARG A 716 -3.68 27.43 19.35
N ASP A 717 -4.96 27.08 19.20
CA ASP A 717 -5.61 26.05 20.03
C ASP A 717 -5.04 24.66 19.72
N PHE A 718 -4.54 23.98 20.75
CA PHE A 718 -4.24 22.55 20.71
C PHE A 718 -5.38 21.78 21.41
N TYR A 719 -5.83 20.70 20.79
CA TYR A 719 -6.96 19.91 21.28
C TYR A 719 -6.53 18.48 21.62
N PHE A 720 -7.16 17.92 22.65
CA PHE A 720 -7.10 16.50 23.00
C PHE A 720 -8.51 15.90 23.03
N ARG A 721 -8.65 14.65 22.56
CA ARG A 721 -9.89 13.86 22.57
C ARG A 721 -9.58 12.40 22.94
N HIS A 722 -10.28 11.87 23.95
CA HIS A 722 -10.09 10.49 24.39
C HIS A 722 -10.48 9.49 23.29
N GLN A 723 -9.76 8.38 23.20
CA GLN A 723 -9.98 7.33 22.19
C GLN A 723 -11.40 6.76 22.24
N ASP A 724 -11.95 6.55 23.44
CA ASP A 724 -13.27 5.94 23.60
C ASP A 724 -14.41 6.92 23.26
N ALA A 725 -14.11 8.22 23.12
CA ALA A 725 -15.02 9.24 22.58
C ALA A 725 -14.99 9.32 21.03
N ARG A 726 -14.51 8.26 20.38
CA ARG A 726 -14.57 8.01 18.93
C ARG A 726 -15.31 6.69 18.68
N PRO A 727 -15.78 6.41 17.45
CA PRO A 727 -16.27 5.08 17.09
C PRO A 727 -15.19 4.00 17.33
N PRO A 728 -15.57 2.77 17.72
CA PRO A 728 -16.96 2.31 17.88
C PRO A 728 -17.63 2.72 19.20
N LYS A 729 -16.88 3.09 20.25
CA LYS A 729 -17.41 3.23 21.62
C LYS A 729 -18.20 4.51 21.92
N LYS A 730 -17.91 5.63 21.25
CA LYS A 730 -18.63 6.92 21.34
C LYS A 730 -18.97 7.43 22.77
N LEU A 731 -18.17 7.13 23.78
CA LEU A 731 -18.41 7.60 25.16
C LEU A 731 -18.39 9.13 25.24
N ASN A 732 -19.29 9.72 26.02
CA ASN A 732 -19.36 11.17 26.21
C ASN A 732 -18.24 11.65 27.15
N ILE A 733 -17.06 11.94 26.60
CA ILE A 733 -15.87 12.41 27.33
C ILE A 733 -15.43 13.74 26.71
N ASP A 734 -15.35 14.78 27.54
CA ASP A 734 -14.98 16.13 27.11
C ASP A 734 -13.66 16.17 26.34
N LYS A 735 -13.65 16.97 25.26
CA LYS A 735 -12.40 17.43 24.66
C LYS A 735 -11.69 18.38 25.63
N VAL A 736 -10.36 18.33 25.67
CA VAL A 736 -9.54 19.35 26.35
C VAL A 736 -8.96 20.28 25.30
N GLN A 737 -9.12 21.58 25.49
CA GLN A 737 -8.54 22.63 24.67
C GLN A 737 -7.49 23.38 25.49
N MET A 738 -6.34 23.66 24.89
CA MET A 738 -5.28 24.44 25.51
C MET A 738 -4.64 25.36 24.47
N PRO A 739 -4.66 26.70 24.66
CA PRO A 739 -3.95 27.61 23.77
C PRO A 739 -2.44 27.44 23.97
N LEU A 740 -1.71 27.15 22.90
CA LEU A 740 -0.25 27.12 22.91
C LEU A 740 0.28 28.48 22.43
N HIS A 741 0.87 29.24 23.36
CA HIS A 741 1.41 30.57 23.12
C HIS A 741 2.86 30.53 22.64
N HIS A 742 3.37 31.69 22.23
CA HIS A 742 4.78 31.91 21.95
C HIS A 742 5.64 31.57 23.17
N GLY A 743 6.78 30.92 22.96
CA GLY A 743 7.69 30.46 24.03
C GLY A 743 7.14 29.34 24.94
N THR A 744 5.97 28.76 24.65
CA THR A 744 5.35 27.74 25.52
C THR A 744 5.90 26.34 25.24
N LEU A 745 6.40 25.67 26.28
CA LEU A 745 6.76 24.26 26.28
C LEU A 745 5.64 23.43 26.90
N LEU A 746 5.20 22.38 26.19
CA LEU A 746 4.25 21.38 26.65
C LEU A 746 4.93 20.00 26.74
N LEU A 747 4.78 19.32 27.87
CA LEU A 747 5.08 17.89 28.03
C LEU A 747 3.77 17.10 27.99
N MET A 748 3.68 16.14 27.07
CA MET A 748 2.63 15.13 27.04
C MET A 748 3.15 13.87 27.74
N ASN A 749 2.83 13.73 29.03
CA ASN A 749 3.37 12.66 29.88
C ASN A 749 2.64 11.33 29.62
N SER A 750 3.29 10.19 29.89
CA SER A 750 2.62 8.88 29.83
C SER A 750 1.51 8.82 30.90
N PRO A 751 0.29 8.31 30.60
CA PRO A 751 -0.11 7.58 29.39
C PRO A 751 -0.88 8.41 28.36
N THR A 752 -0.79 9.75 28.36
CA THR A 752 -1.57 10.65 27.49
C THR A 752 -1.63 10.18 26.03
N ASN A 753 -0.47 9.97 25.40
CA ASN A 753 -0.37 9.61 23.99
C ASN A 753 -0.93 8.21 23.66
N ARG A 754 -1.10 7.33 24.66
CA ARG A 754 -1.76 6.03 24.50
C ARG A 754 -3.27 6.20 24.33
N TYR A 755 -3.90 7.06 25.12
CA TYR A 755 -5.36 7.16 25.26
C TYR A 755 -6.01 8.40 24.62
N TRP A 756 -5.26 9.47 24.37
CA TRP A 756 -5.79 10.75 23.87
C TRP A 756 -5.20 11.12 22.50
N TYR A 757 -6.07 11.25 21.50
CA TYR A 757 -5.75 11.85 20.22
C TYR A 757 -5.58 13.35 20.37
N HIS A 758 -4.58 13.94 19.72
CA HIS A 758 -4.33 15.37 19.74
C HIS A 758 -4.37 16.00 18.34
N ALA A 759 -4.68 17.30 18.25
CA ALA A 759 -4.91 18.01 16.99
C ALA A 759 -4.59 19.52 17.05
N LEU A 760 -4.27 20.10 15.89
CA LEU A 760 -4.15 21.55 15.68
C LEU A 760 -5.12 21.99 14.55
N PRO A 761 -6.41 22.19 14.85
CA PRO A 761 -7.43 22.49 13.85
C PRO A 761 -7.25 23.88 13.21
N PRO A 762 -7.86 24.14 12.04
CA PRO A 762 -7.78 25.43 11.38
C PRO A 762 -8.46 26.55 12.17
N ARG A 763 -7.95 27.77 11.99
CA ARG A 763 -8.32 29.01 12.68
C ARG A 763 -8.14 30.21 11.75
N ALA A 764 -9.14 30.52 10.93
CA ALA A 764 -9.05 31.60 9.93
C ALA A 764 -8.71 33.00 10.50
N SER A 765 -8.88 33.23 11.80
CA SER A 765 -8.45 34.44 12.52
C SER A 765 -6.95 34.52 12.80
N ALA A 766 -6.24 33.38 12.84
CA ALA A 766 -4.80 33.32 13.05
C ALA A 766 -4.07 33.63 11.73
N LYS A 767 -3.38 34.77 11.66
CA LYS A 767 -2.73 35.26 10.43
C LYS A 767 -1.20 35.14 10.45
N GLY A 768 -0.59 35.00 11.62
CA GLY A 768 0.87 34.85 11.75
C GLY A 768 1.36 33.42 11.54
N VAL A 769 2.67 33.30 11.28
CA VAL A 769 3.40 32.03 11.24
C VAL A 769 3.48 31.42 12.64
N ARG A 770 3.39 30.08 12.74
CA ARG A 770 3.70 29.31 13.95
C ARG A 770 4.74 28.24 13.63
N VAL A 771 5.81 28.17 14.41
CA VAL A 771 6.78 27.06 14.39
C VAL A 771 6.58 26.20 15.64
N ASN A 772 6.70 24.88 15.50
CA ASN A 772 6.52 23.94 16.60
C ASN A 772 7.57 22.84 16.53
N LEU A 773 8.37 22.69 17.58
CA LEU A 773 9.40 21.66 17.71
C LEU A 773 8.87 20.57 18.65
N THR A 774 8.62 19.38 18.12
CA THR A 774 8.19 18.21 18.92
C THR A 774 9.39 17.29 19.11
N PHE A 775 10.05 17.43 20.25
CA PHE A 775 11.18 16.61 20.69
C PHE A 775 10.70 15.26 21.20
N ARG A 776 11.46 14.21 20.86
CA ARG A 776 11.13 12.80 21.13
C ARG A 776 12.39 12.03 21.55
N LYS A 777 12.21 10.97 22.33
CA LYS A 777 13.25 9.97 22.61
C LYS A 777 12.95 8.74 21.77
N VAL A 778 13.68 8.61 20.66
CA VAL A 778 13.64 7.47 19.75
C VAL A 778 14.56 6.38 20.29
N VAL A 779 14.06 5.16 20.40
CA VAL A 779 14.78 3.97 20.83
C VAL A 779 15.14 3.15 19.58
N PRO A 780 16.43 2.90 19.30
CA PRO A 780 16.82 1.98 18.24
C PRO A 780 16.21 0.59 18.47
N ALA A 781 15.71 -0.05 17.42
CA ALA A 781 14.88 -1.26 17.52
C ALA A 781 15.52 -2.39 18.36
N ALA A 782 16.86 -2.49 18.36
CA ALA A 782 17.63 -3.46 19.12
C ALA A 782 17.52 -3.35 20.66
N ALA A 783 17.13 -2.19 21.21
CA ALA A 783 17.16 -1.93 22.66
C ALA A 783 15.83 -2.22 23.39
N SER A 784 14.81 -2.71 22.70
CA SER A 784 13.45 -2.90 23.24
C SER A 784 13.25 -4.17 24.09
N SER A 785 14.29 -5.01 24.24
CA SER A 785 14.20 -6.37 24.81
C SER A 785 14.88 -6.55 26.19
N SER A 786 15.56 -5.53 26.74
CA SER A 786 16.50 -5.71 27.87
C SER A 786 16.12 -5.01 29.20
N SER A 787 14.94 -4.40 29.32
CA SER A 787 14.58 -3.59 30.50
C SER A 787 13.35 -4.10 31.27
N SER A 788 13.40 -5.33 31.79
CA SER A 788 12.30 -5.89 32.62
C SER A 788 12.68 -6.90 33.72
N SER A 789 13.95 -6.96 34.18
CA SER A 789 14.33 -7.87 35.29
C SER A 789 15.57 -7.45 36.10
N SER A 790 15.48 -6.35 36.87
CA SER A 790 16.50 -6.03 37.89
C SER A 790 15.93 -5.20 39.05
N ASN A 791 15.25 -5.86 39.99
CA ASN A 791 14.95 -5.26 41.29
C ASN A 791 15.08 -6.34 42.38
N ASN A 792 16.22 -6.35 43.07
CA ASN A 792 16.52 -7.33 44.10
C ASN A 792 15.57 -7.18 45.29
N LYS A 793 15.21 -8.30 45.90
CA LYS A 793 14.94 -8.36 47.33
C LYS A 793 16.05 -9.13 48.02
N GLN A 794 16.16 -8.90 49.33
CA GLN A 794 17.02 -9.64 50.26
C GLN A 794 16.53 -11.10 50.39
#